data_AF-A0A8T5RZ07-F1
#
_entry.id   AF-A0A8T5RZ07-F1
#
_cell.length_a   1.000
_cell.length_b   1.000
_cell.length_c   1.000
_cell.angle_alpha   90.00
_cell.angle_beta   90.00
_cell.angle_gamma   90.00
#
_symmetry.space_group_name_H-M   'P 1'
#
loop_
_entity.id
_entity.type
_entity.pdbx_description
1 polymer ?
#
loop_
_entity_poly.entity_id
_entity_poly.type
_entity_poly.pdbx_seq_one_letter_code
_entity_poly.pdbx_strand_id
1 'polypeptide(L)'
;MSNFVDIKIIEQLLKVSDINQIQYLFEILMNNVVEYLGLQPIYKNVKIKILLVEKLESSKKSHVLDLGVNRIYRNNSQILEIYEKDRKFLPFILLREAFYNFLPSEIKDNNMIKVYINQIVENNLENVVGFKNWHNSHRDALVDQYFLTAQLDKLKKFFKIETSKEHETPTQFFFNEVRVNASIIGNREINNYYDELFEKYMYKTSKSLYNEDIIKTLLILLKTFTKNKKYVSITDYLELYRNMLENEEIESTLSLRKFYENLQWINKFTSIAPSYNVVHNLIGLSPIFCELIFNPVLEKQRIMKLIRNLPFMASPRIIENNFGCRFVITFIIPTTYQNDLVDYFNRLQTLGYLYSKRVILYKTVWNFLNLNYYLESPNTSKIIDPLLKNYNKDFECEHKIEFTNERNSYPLSLFNYIILGRIRDFSVTGLTFDKRVETLNALKEDMENEYRKQLNSIENFREIFNKLMLSPKTKEDFLSFLNQNQKRGILALHENLLSILEFSASIEKLIAKNPTLINLHQLKLFLEENSLSQILEKNLILRDHDLKKVVFNDILPKYFRSINLYRQELSNIRLFYDLISSFFSLKVFSIKAINNIVRNPQIIDEIIKKKEERIRKAFKLVKSGKITNQRIESALDELLTHDPPIIIPFLINTIMVSQIAKFYPEICLKNSIRIQKTLRKFKAYFPRILTSKTIDLDTRENSIHLLCYSVNFKEKGDFISSLYNLFGKDIMTVRRNFWRGLYRISKIRANDFYDFENKQFFYTKDFFEQFLVYTRSILGTNKLISFNKKENSSRVFQFWSPSVTMESLVNTIKKRLSHQKLKYNFDLINNLIMFRNNLESILINQKTFMNVKSAEFYSTYIKSIKFIPAFRAFGLAKYYLYFFPHDWDEIDIKLLLINSFQSIKYPAQIDPNQPIFIKSLFPYRTPNKSYINWLIQSKKAIRECCHFFIKKVYDITHFDHSLSSRGWHYSSNRFKIHTQNVLFDPNYTHQMQNIREFDIDDFSNSEVHGLQTPEFEALTQIYNRHSIDIKSFLGTNKFPTIKNITSLLKKKLIFPYLNLKNLDVQDKITLILPSVKIDLNKKLVSIFSFFNTCRIYEIEGDLYIHGFQELKSFETGYMIEIWFPKCELDEFFDVFDLLFEFLEIKHYLILTDLVNGETLLKNIFGDLKFLKDYNPLFNLKWNKKDKIWMNHKLFTKDFEPIYPNLIPKD
;
A
#
# COMPACT_ATOMS: atom_id res chain seq x y z
N MET A 1 -16.90 26.69 21.56
CA MET A 1 -16.91 25.26 21.94
C MET A 1 -18.26 24.93 22.56
N SER A 2 -19.13 24.22 21.84
CA SER A 2 -20.27 23.56 22.48
C SER A 2 -19.73 22.28 23.11
N ASN A 3 -19.41 22.31 24.41
CA ASN A 3 -19.09 21.08 25.13
C ASN A 3 -20.31 20.18 25.08
N PHE A 4 -20.14 19.00 24.47
CA PHE A 4 -21.22 18.04 24.31
C PHE A 4 -21.62 17.41 25.67
N VAL A 5 -20.69 17.31 26.62
CA VAL A 5 -21.00 16.90 28.00
C VAL A 5 -21.38 18.14 28.81
N ASP A 6 -22.59 18.15 29.38
CA ASP A 6 -23.02 19.21 30.30
C ASP A 6 -22.08 19.25 31.50
N ILE A 7 -21.37 20.38 31.66
CA ILE A 7 -20.41 20.63 32.74
C ILE A 7 -21.08 20.40 34.09
N LYS A 8 -22.39 20.66 34.23
CA LYS A 8 -23.14 20.44 35.47
C LYS A 8 -23.17 18.97 35.89
N ILE A 9 -23.25 18.03 34.94
CA ILE A 9 -23.20 16.58 35.20
C ILE A 9 -21.82 16.19 35.70
N ILE A 10 -20.76 16.73 35.08
CA ILE A 10 -19.36 16.47 35.46
C ILE A 10 -19.04 17.03 36.86
N GLU A 11 -19.50 18.25 37.16
CA GLU A 11 -19.32 18.89 38.47
C GLU A 11 -20.10 18.16 39.58
N GLN A 12 -21.27 17.59 39.25
CA GLN A 12 -22.01 16.73 40.18
C GLN A 12 -21.25 15.43 40.44
N LEU A 13 -20.69 14.77 39.42
CA LEU A 13 -19.91 13.54 39.59
C LEU A 13 -18.70 13.70 40.54
N LEU A 14 -18.15 14.91 40.68
CA LEU A 14 -17.06 15.20 41.63
C LEU A 14 -17.52 15.28 43.09
N LYS A 15 -18.83 15.47 43.35
CA LYS A 15 -19.40 15.72 44.69
C LYS A 15 -20.24 14.56 45.22
N VAL A 16 -20.52 13.56 44.39
CA VAL A 16 -21.46 12.48 44.73
C VAL A 16 -20.78 11.35 45.51
N SER A 17 -21.48 10.86 46.55
CA SER A 17 -21.11 9.68 47.34
C SER A 17 -22.06 8.50 47.22
N ASP A 18 -23.26 8.72 46.70
CA ASP A 18 -24.24 7.66 46.51
C ASP A 18 -24.07 6.95 45.15
N ILE A 19 -24.03 5.62 45.19
CA ILE A 19 -23.94 4.75 44.02
C ILE A 19 -25.16 4.89 43.10
N ASN A 20 -26.36 5.11 43.64
CA ASN A 20 -27.57 5.27 42.85
C ASN A 20 -27.53 6.57 42.04
N GLN A 21 -27.00 7.63 42.64
CA GLN A 21 -26.80 8.90 41.96
C GLN A 21 -25.69 8.83 40.89
N ILE A 22 -24.61 8.06 41.13
CA ILE A 22 -23.58 7.79 40.11
C ILE A 22 -24.17 7.01 38.92
N GLN A 23 -25.00 5.99 39.20
CA GLN A 23 -25.70 5.20 38.18
C GLN A 23 -26.61 6.09 37.32
N TYR A 24 -27.43 6.94 37.96
CA TYR A 24 -28.30 7.90 37.28
C TYR A 24 -27.53 8.88 36.38
N LEU A 25 -26.43 9.46 36.89
CA LEU A 25 -25.59 10.38 36.12
C LEU A 25 -24.89 9.68 34.94
N PHE A 26 -24.51 8.41 35.10
CA PHE A 26 -23.97 7.62 34.00
C PHE A 26 -25.01 7.34 32.90
N GLU A 27 -26.26 7.10 33.25
CA GLU A 27 -27.34 6.92 32.28
C GLU A 27 -27.62 8.19 31.48
N ILE A 28 -27.60 9.36 32.12
CA ILE A 28 -27.68 10.65 31.41
C ILE A 28 -26.47 10.81 30.47
N LEU A 29 -25.27 10.52 30.96
CA LEU A 29 -24.05 10.63 30.16
C LEU A 29 -24.08 9.67 28.96
N MET A 30 -24.59 8.46 29.12
CA MET A 30 -24.81 7.50 28.03
C MET A 30 -25.81 8.04 26.99
N ASN A 31 -26.94 8.61 27.42
CA ASN A 31 -27.94 9.18 26.52
C ASN A 31 -27.39 10.36 25.72
N ASN A 32 -26.61 11.22 26.37
CA ASN A 32 -25.89 12.28 25.67
C ASN A 32 -25.01 11.64 24.59
N VAL A 33 -24.21 10.60 24.91
CA VAL A 33 -23.26 10.03 23.93
C VAL A 33 -24.00 9.39 22.76
N VAL A 34 -25.19 8.81 22.98
CA VAL A 34 -26.08 8.33 21.91
C VAL A 34 -26.48 9.45 20.97
N GLU A 35 -26.95 10.58 21.51
CA GLU A 35 -27.36 11.75 20.72
C GLU A 35 -26.19 12.31 19.91
N TYR A 36 -25.03 12.45 20.54
CA TYR A 36 -23.84 12.99 19.88
C TYR A 36 -23.27 12.07 18.82
N LEU A 37 -23.21 10.77 19.04
CA LEU A 37 -22.69 9.85 18.04
C LEU A 37 -23.70 9.53 16.93
N GLY A 38 -25.00 9.71 17.17
CA GLY A 38 -26.06 9.24 16.27
C GLY A 38 -26.05 7.71 16.12
N LEU A 39 -25.54 6.99 17.12
CA LEU A 39 -25.32 5.55 17.10
C LEU A 39 -26.00 4.90 18.30
N GLN A 40 -26.53 3.68 18.10
CA GLN A 40 -27.04 2.87 19.22
C GLN A 40 -25.87 2.21 19.98
N PRO A 41 -25.90 2.15 21.32
CA PRO A 41 -24.86 1.49 22.11
C PRO A 41 -24.96 -0.03 21.96
N ILE A 42 -23.82 -0.70 21.98
CA ILE A 42 -23.73 -2.17 21.86
C ILE A 42 -24.16 -2.83 23.19
N TYR A 43 -23.76 -2.23 24.31
CA TYR A 43 -24.18 -2.63 25.65
C TYR A 43 -25.10 -1.55 26.23
N LYS A 44 -26.40 -1.87 26.34
CA LYS A 44 -27.43 -0.96 26.87
C LYS A 44 -27.53 -1.00 28.39
N ASN A 45 -27.27 -2.16 28.99
CA ASN A 45 -27.47 -2.39 30.41
C ASN A 45 -26.12 -2.35 31.14
N VAL A 46 -25.79 -1.23 31.77
CA VAL A 46 -24.55 -1.04 32.51
C VAL A 46 -24.85 -0.83 33.99
N LYS A 47 -24.21 -1.59 34.87
CA LYS A 47 -24.33 -1.46 36.33
C LYS A 47 -23.00 -1.04 36.94
N ILE A 48 -23.00 0.03 37.73
CA ILE A 48 -21.80 0.54 38.40
C ILE A 48 -21.72 -0.01 39.82
N LYS A 49 -20.51 -0.39 40.25
CA LYS A 49 -20.16 -0.77 41.62
C LYS A 49 -18.88 -0.05 42.03
N ILE A 50 -18.82 0.37 43.30
CA ILE A 50 -17.61 0.90 43.91
C ILE A 50 -17.01 -0.18 44.81
N LEU A 51 -15.72 -0.48 44.63
CA LEU A 51 -15.00 -1.47 45.42
C LEU A 51 -14.19 -0.78 46.53
N LEU A 52 -14.51 -1.11 47.78
CA LEU A 52 -13.86 -0.58 48.99
C LEU A 52 -12.51 -1.26 49.31
N VAL A 53 -12.12 -2.33 48.61
CA VAL A 53 -11.03 -3.21 49.07
C VAL A 53 -9.68 -2.89 48.41
N GLU A 54 -8.67 -2.63 49.25
CA GLU A 54 -7.22 -2.66 48.92
C GLU A 54 -6.71 -4.10 48.67
N LYS A 55 -7.33 -4.85 47.75
CA LYS A 55 -6.89 -6.26 47.55
C LYS A 55 -5.57 -6.31 46.78
N LEU A 56 -4.51 -6.54 47.55
CA LEU A 56 -3.11 -6.85 47.26
C LEU A 56 -2.80 -7.64 45.96
N GLU A 57 -1.85 -7.09 45.21
CA GLU A 57 -0.61 -7.70 44.68
C GLU A 57 -0.60 -8.99 43.83
N SER A 58 -1.72 -9.57 43.38
CA SER A 58 -1.64 -10.77 42.52
C SER A 58 -2.48 -10.80 41.24
N SER A 59 -3.29 -9.77 40.96
CA SER A 59 -3.94 -9.62 39.66
C SER A 59 -3.16 -8.63 38.79
N LYS A 60 -2.78 -9.07 37.58
CA LYS A 60 -2.09 -8.30 36.53
C LYS A 60 -2.30 -6.79 36.68
N LYS A 61 -1.23 -6.01 36.90
CA LYS A 61 -1.26 -4.53 36.84
C LYS A 61 -2.22 -4.14 35.70
N SER A 62 -3.34 -3.50 36.02
CA SER A 62 -4.27 -3.03 34.99
C SER A 62 -3.45 -2.14 34.05
N HIS A 63 -3.62 -2.37 32.74
CA HIS A 63 -2.93 -1.58 31.73
C HIS A 63 -3.20 -0.09 32.02
N VAL A 64 -2.21 0.80 31.91
CA VAL A 64 -2.36 2.20 32.34
C VAL A 64 -3.54 2.91 31.65
N LEU A 65 -3.90 2.48 30.44
CA LEU A 65 -5.05 2.98 29.68
C LEU A 65 -6.43 2.55 30.22
N ASP A 66 -6.46 1.61 31.16
CA ASP A 66 -7.64 1.07 31.86
C ASP A 66 -7.66 1.46 33.34
N LEU A 67 -6.93 2.52 33.72
CA LEU A 67 -6.81 2.96 35.11
C LEU A 67 -8.19 3.12 35.78
N GLY A 68 -8.28 2.63 37.01
CA GLY A 68 -9.42 2.82 37.90
C GLY A 68 -10.65 1.94 37.68
N VAL A 69 -10.65 1.00 36.72
CA VAL A 69 -11.83 0.17 36.44
C VAL A 69 -11.52 -1.30 36.18
N ASN A 70 -12.40 -2.18 36.64
CA ASN A 70 -12.51 -3.57 36.21
C ASN A 70 -13.85 -3.79 35.50
N ARG A 71 -13.86 -4.53 34.39
CA ARG A 71 -15.04 -4.71 33.53
C ARG A 71 -15.46 -6.18 33.52
N ILE A 72 -16.71 -6.44 33.85
CA ILE A 72 -17.29 -7.80 33.80
C ILE A 72 -18.45 -7.80 32.82
N TYR A 73 -18.40 -8.68 31.82
CA TYR A 73 -19.44 -8.82 30.80
C TYR A 73 -20.29 -10.07 31.06
N ARG A 74 -21.63 -9.94 31.12
CA ARG A 74 -22.58 -11.06 31.28
C ARG A 74 -23.85 -10.81 30.47
N ASN A 75 -24.22 -11.70 29.54
CA ASN A 75 -25.52 -11.71 28.84
C ASN A 75 -26.02 -10.32 28.40
N ASN A 76 -25.25 -9.61 27.57
CA ASN A 76 -25.53 -8.23 27.10
C ASN A 76 -25.59 -7.13 28.19
N SER A 77 -25.21 -7.44 29.44
CA SER A 77 -25.00 -6.48 30.52
C SER A 77 -23.52 -6.32 30.87
N GLN A 78 -23.12 -5.11 31.23
CA GLN A 78 -21.76 -4.77 31.66
C GLN A 78 -21.79 -4.32 33.12
N ILE A 79 -20.92 -4.89 33.95
CA ILE A 79 -20.70 -4.42 35.31
C ILE A 79 -19.36 -3.69 35.33
N LEU A 80 -19.38 -2.44 35.78
CA LEU A 80 -18.21 -1.59 35.98
C LEU A 80 -17.87 -1.55 37.46
N GLU A 81 -16.71 -2.08 37.82
CA GLU A 81 -16.19 -2.04 39.18
C GLU A 81 -15.10 -0.97 39.27
N ILE A 82 -15.38 0.12 39.99
CA ILE A 82 -14.48 1.27 40.14
C ILE A 82 -13.79 1.18 41.49
N TYR A 83 -12.47 1.35 41.53
CA TYR A 83 -11.70 1.32 42.78
C TYR A 83 -11.83 2.64 43.55
N GLU A 84 -12.08 2.57 44.87
CA GLU A 84 -12.26 3.76 45.71
C GLU A 84 -11.05 4.72 45.66
N LYS A 85 -9.82 4.19 45.59
CA LYS A 85 -8.58 4.98 45.46
C LYS A 85 -8.51 5.86 44.20
N ASP A 86 -9.24 5.48 43.15
CA ASP A 86 -9.26 6.15 41.85
C ASP A 86 -10.47 7.08 41.68
N ARG A 87 -11.26 7.29 42.75
CA ARG A 87 -12.48 8.11 42.76
C ARG A 87 -12.26 9.57 42.36
N LYS A 88 -11.06 10.12 42.59
CA LYS A 88 -10.65 11.45 42.08
C LYS A 88 -10.68 11.57 40.55
N PHE A 89 -10.71 10.45 39.83
CA PHE A 89 -10.78 10.37 38.37
C PHE A 89 -12.15 9.92 37.87
N LEU A 90 -13.18 9.88 38.72
CA LEU A 90 -14.50 9.35 38.40
C LEU A 90 -15.12 9.95 37.12
N PRO A 91 -15.06 11.28 36.86
CA PRO A 91 -15.58 11.83 35.60
C PRO A 91 -14.87 11.29 34.35
N PHE A 92 -13.56 11.11 34.42
CA PHE A 92 -12.74 10.57 33.32
C PHE A 92 -13.06 9.10 33.08
N ILE A 93 -13.14 8.31 34.15
CA ILE A 93 -13.48 6.89 34.08
C ILE A 93 -14.87 6.72 33.47
N LEU A 94 -15.90 7.42 33.98
CA LEU A 94 -17.28 7.25 33.50
C LEU A 94 -17.46 7.68 32.04
N LEU A 95 -16.88 8.81 31.62
CA LEU A 95 -16.97 9.22 30.21
C LEU A 95 -16.24 8.24 29.28
N ARG A 96 -15.06 7.74 29.70
CA ARG A 96 -14.32 6.70 28.98
C ARG A 96 -15.15 5.43 28.83
N GLU A 97 -15.77 4.98 29.91
CA GLU A 97 -16.61 3.78 29.91
C GLU A 97 -17.88 3.95 29.09
N ALA A 98 -18.47 5.14 29.06
CA ALA A 98 -19.61 5.42 28.19
C ALA A 98 -19.24 5.26 26.72
N PHE A 99 -18.12 5.85 26.28
CA PHE A 99 -17.62 5.65 24.92
C PHE A 99 -17.29 4.18 24.59
N TYR A 100 -16.74 3.42 25.55
CA TYR A 100 -16.50 1.98 25.37
C TYR A 100 -17.76 1.16 25.09
N ASN A 101 -18.96 1.62 25.49
CA ASN A 101 -20.20 0.94 25.15
C ASN A 101 -20.57 1.02 23.66
N PHE A 102 -19.90 1.89 22.90
CA PHE A 102 -20.11 2.04 21.46
C PHE A 102 -19.08 1.27 20.63
N LEU A 103 -18.07 0.68 21.26
CA LEU A 103 -17.03 -0.10 20.61
C LEU A 103 -17.38 -1.61 20.59
N PRO A 104 -17.24 -2.29 19.44
CA PRO A 104 -17.37 -3.75 19.38
C PRO A 104 -16.37 -4.46 20.29
N SER A 105 -16.72 -5.64 20.79
CA SER A 105 -15.92 -6.36 21.79
C SER A 105 -14.53 -6.73 21.29
N GLU A 106 -14.38 -6.97 19.98
CA GLU A 106 -13.15 -7.40 19.32
C GLU A 106 -12.03 -6.37 19.43
N ILE A 107 -12.35 -5.10 19.65
CA ILE A 107 -11.39 -3.98 19.60
C ILE A 107 -11.17 -3.29 20.94
N LYS A 108 -11.95 -3.62 21.97
CA LYS A 108 -11.88 -2.94 23.27
C LYS A 108 -10.51 -3.09 23.93
N ASP A 109 -9.85 -4.22 23.68
CA ASP A 109 -8.51 -4.51 24.21
C ASP A 109 -7.37 -3.92 23.37
N ASN A 110 -7.65 -3.31 22.22
CA ASN A 110 -6.63 -2.74 21.35
C ASN A 110 -6.06 -1.43 21.95
N ASN A 111 -4.76 -1.44 22.31
CA ASN A 111 -4.09 -0.30 22.95
C ASN A 111 -4.27 1.03 22.21
N MET A 112 -4.28 1.03 20.87
CA MET A 112 -4.44 2.26 20.09
C MET A 112 -5.86 2.80 20.14
N ILE A 113 -6.87 1.92 20.11
CA ILE A 113 -8.25 2.32 20.37
C ILE A 113 -8.38 2.91 21.78
N LYS A 114 -7.75 2.28 22.78
CA LYS A 114 -7.73 2.83 24.15
C LYS A 114 -7.07 4.21 24.21
N VAL A 115 -5.98 4.46 23.47
CA VAL A 115 -5.36 5.79 23.34
C VAL A 115 -6.36 6.79 22.76
N TYR A 116 -7.10 6.44 21.71
CA TYR A 116 -8.01 7.38 21.04
C TYR A 116 -9.21 7.71 21.92
N ILE A 117 -9.78 6.72 22.59
CA ILE A 117 -10.86 6.94 23.55
C ILE A 117 -10.39 7.84 24.69
N ASN A 118 -9.22 7.58 25.27
CA ASN A 118 -8.65 8.46 26.30
C ASN A 118 -8.41 9.88 25.76
N GLN A 119 -7.97 10.03 24.51
CA GLN A 119 -7.79 11.35 23.90
C GLN A 119 -9.11 12.10 23.70
N ILE A 120 -10.18 11.41 23.30
CA ILE A 120 -11.52 11.98 23.19
C ILE A 120 -12.00 12.42 24.58
N VAL A 121 -11.81 11.59 25.61
CA VAL A 121 -12.19 11.91 27.00
C VAL A 121 -11.41 13.13 27.51
N GLU A 122 -10.09 13.15 27.33
CA GLU A 122 -9.23 14.28 27.70
C GLU A 122 -9.65 15.58 27.03
N ASN A 123 -10.01 15.53 25.74
CA ASN A 123 -10.50 16.70 25.01
C ASN A 123 -11.82 17.24 25.57
N ASN A 124 -12.71 16.37 26.03
CA ASN A 124 -14.01 16.77 26.59
C ASN A 124 -13.90 17.25 28.06
N LEU A 125 -12.86 16.83 28.79
CA LEU A 125 -12.71 17.09 30.23
C LEU A 125 -11.47 17.95 30.56
N GLU A 126 -10.93 18.70 29.59
CA GLU A 126 -9.67 19.45 29.77
C GLU A 126 -9.72 20.51 30.88
N ASN A 127 -10.92 21.02 31.19
CA ASN A 127 -11.14 22.04 32.23
C ASN A 127 -11.50 21.46 33.61
N VAL A 128 -11.50 20.13 33.77
CA VAL A 128 -11.96 19.46 34.99
C VAL A 128 -10.82 19.30 36.01
N VAL A 129 -11.13 19.49 37.29
CA VAL A 129 -10.17 19.28 38.39
C VAL A 129 -9.67 17.83 38.37
N GLY A 130 -8.34 17.66 38.35
CA GLY A 130 -7.70 16.34 38.23
C GLY A 130 -7.19 16.00 36.83
N PHE A 131 -7.53 16.78 35.79
CA PHE A 131 -7.03 16.59 34.42
C PHE A 131 -5.51 16.42 34.36
N LYS A 132 -4.75 17.32 34.99
CA LYS A 132 -3.27 17.27 34.96
C LYS A 132 -2.71 15.96 35.53
N ASN A 133 -3.33 15.43 36.59
CA ASN A 133 -2.90 14.17 37.20
C ASN A 133 -3.28 12.97 36.34
N TRP A 134 -4.47 12.98 35.73
CA TRP A 134 -4.90 11.96 34.78
C TRP A 134 -4.01 11.93 33.53
N HIS A 135 -3.79 13.10 32.92
CA HIS A 135 -2.97 13.32 31.73
C HIS A 135 -1.54 12.82 31.93
N ASN A 136 -0.89 13.22 33.03
CA ASN A 136 0.47 12.78 33.34
C ASN A 136 0.56 11.25 33.50
N SER A 137 -0.42 10.63 34.18
CA SER A 137 -0.43 9.19 34.44
C SER A 137 -0.51 8.36 33.14
N HIS A 138 -1.36 8.77 32.18
CA HIS A 138 -1.48 8.09 30.90
C HIS A 138 -0.27 8.33 30.00
N ARG A 139 0.24 9.56 29.98
CA ARG A 139 1.34 9.96 29.10
C ARG A 139 2.65 9.29 29.47
N ASP A 140 3.01 9.23 30.75
CA ASP A 140 4.24 8.58 31.21
C ASP A 140 4.30 7.11 30.72
N ALA A 141 3.16 6.42 30.68
CA ALA A 141 3.08 5.04 30.17
C ALA A 141 3.06 4.92 28.63
N LEU A 142 2.60 5.94 27.90
CA LEU A 142 2.48 5.92 26.44
C LEU A 142 3.77 6.30 25.72
N VAL A 143 4.56 7.22 26.30
CA VAL A 143 5.86 7.65 25.74
C VAL A 143 6.86 6.47 25.67
N ASP A 144 6.81 5.56 26.64
CA ASP A 144 7.61 4.34 26.64
C ASP A 144 7.12 3.28 25.61
N GLN A 145 5.87 3.38 25.13
CA GLN A 145 5.20 2.39 24.26
C GLN A 145 5.21 2.74 22.76
N TYR A 146 6.28 3.33 22.25
CA TYR A 146 6.50 3.61 20.81
C TYR A 146 5.68 4.76 20.19
N PHE A 147 4.81 5.44 20.94
CA PHE A 147 4.01 6.54 20.40
C PHE A 147 4.74 7.88 20.56
N LEU A 148 5.07 8.55 19.45
CA LEU A 148 5.73 9.85 19.51
C LEU A 148 4.74 10.90 20.02
N THR A 149 5.15 11.77 20.94
CA THR A 149 4.31 12.85 21.49
C THR A 149 3.61 13.68 20.40
N ALA A 150 4.31 13.97 19.30
CA ALA A 150 3.73 14.65 18.15
C ALA A 150 2.47 13.94 17.59
N GLN A 151 2.43 12.61 17.61
CA GLN A 151 1.27 11.86 17.14
C GLN A 151 0.06 12.01 18.09
N LEU A 152 0.27 12.19 19.41
CA LEU A 152 -0.82 12.41 20.38
C LEU A 152 -1.42 13.78 20.16
N ASP A 153 -0.56 14.78 19.98
CA ASP A 153 -1.00 16.13 19.67
C ASP A 153 -1.78 16.17 18.35
N LYS A 154 -1.38 15.37 17.35
CA LYS A 154 -2.09 15.25 16.07
C LYS A 154 -3.49 14.67 16.27
N LEU A 155 -3.62 13.60 17.07
CA LEU A 155 -4.91 13.02 17.47
C LEU A 155 -5.77 14.03 18.23
N LYS A 156 -5.19 14.69 19.22
CA LYS A 156 -5.84 15.71 20.02
C LYS A 156 -6.45 16.81 19.15
N LYS A 157 -5.67 17.34 18.20
CA LYS A 157 -6.13 18.40 17.29
C LYS A 157 -7.14 17.88 16.27
N PHE A 158 -6.98 16.66 15.75
CA PHE A 158 -7.97 16.05 14.86
C PHE A 158 -9.37 16.00 15.48
N PHE A 159 -9.49 15.51 16.72
CA PHE A 159 -10.78 15.43 17.42
C PHE A 159 -11.38 16.79 17.84
N LYS A 160 -10.62 17.90 17.72
CA LYS A 160 -11.09 19.26 17.99
C LYS A 160 -11.58 20.02 16.75
N ILE A 161 -11.49 19.45 15.54
CA ILE A 161 -11.97 20.10 14.31
C ILE A 161 -13.50 20.25 14.39
N GLU A 162 -14.01 21.47 14.27
CA GLU A 162 -15.46 21.73 14.23
C GLU A 162 -16.01 21.39 12.84
N THR A 163 -17.28 20.97 12.75
CA THR A 163 -17.95 20.69 11.48
C THR A 163 -19.14 21.61 11.26
N SER A 164 -19.44 21.90 9.99
CA SER A 164 -20.71 22.53 9.62
C SER A 164 -21.86 21.57 9.94
N LYS A 165 -23.08 22.10 10.14
CA LYS A 165 -24.27 21.33 10.55
C LYS A 165 -24.60 20.11 9.65
N GLU A 166 -24.10 20.09 8.42
CA GLU A 166 -24.34 19.02 7.42
C GLU A 166 -23.28 17.91 7.43
N HIS A 167 -22.23 18.00 8.25
CA HIS A 167 -21.10 17.05 8.24
C HIS A 167 -20.86 16.42 9.61
N GLU A 168 -20.57 15.11 9.59
CA GLU A 168 -20.20 14.35 10.79
C GLU A 168 -18.88 14.88 11.37
N THR A 169 -18.81 15.03 12.69
CA THR A 169 -17.61 15.40 13.45
C THR A 169 -16.51 14.33 13.34
N PRO A 170 -15.23 14.66 13.63
CA PRO A 170 -14.16 13.67 13.66
C PRO A 170 -14.43 12.48 14.59
N THR A 171 -15.09 12.74 15.73
CA THR A 171 -15.47 11.70 16.70
C THR A 171 -16.56 10.79 16.14
N GLN A 172 -17.63 11.36 15.56
CA GLN A 172 -18.68 10.58 14.88
C GLN A 172 -18.09 9.72 13.75
N PHE A 173 -17.23 10.33 12.91
CA PHE A 173 -16.53 9.62 11.85
C PHE A 173 -15.70 8.44 12.38
N PHE A 174 -14.93 8.65 13.46
CA PHE A 174 -14.14 7.61 14.10
C PHE A 174 -15.00 6.41 14.55
N PHE A 175 -16.10 6.64 15.28
CA PHE A 175 -16.96 5.55 15.73
C PHE A 175 -17.65 4.81 14.57
N ASN A 176 -18.06 5.53 13.52
CA ASN A 176 -18.60 4.94 12.31
C ASN A 176 -17.57 4.03 11.62
N GLU A 177 -16.36 4.53 11.38
CA GLU A 177 -15.30 3.77 10.71
C GLU A 177 -14.86 2.56 11.54
N VAL A 178 -14.71 2.71 12.86
CA VAL A 178 -14.26 1.64 13.74
C VAL A 178 -15.28 0.51 13.83
N ARG A 179 -16.58 0.81 13.87
CA ARG A 179 -17.63 -0.23 13.86
C ARG A 179 -17.64 -1.03 12.56
N VAL A 180 -17.50 -0.35 11.43
CA VAL A 180 -17.47 -0.97 10.10
C VAL A 180 -16.24 -1.88 9.91
N ASN A 181 -15.17 -1.63 10.69
CA ASN A 181 -13.88 -2.28 10.57
C ASN A 181 -13.42 -3.01 11.85
N ALA A 182 -14.32 -3.34 12.78
CA ALA A 182 -13.91 -3.81 14.11
C ALA A 182 -13.16 -5.15 14.11
N SER A 183 -13.61 -6.14 13.33
CA SER A 183 -12.90 -7.43 13.18
C SER A 183 -11.49 -7.28 12.61
N ILE A 184 -11.25 -6.22 11.83
CA ILE A 184 -9.95 -5.87 11.27
C ILE A 184 -9.07 -5.25 12.35
N ILE A 185 -9.64 -4.35 13.15
CA ILE A 185 -8.93 -3.61 14.18
C ILE A 185 -8.55 -4.53 15.35
N GLY A 186 -9.37 -5.53 15.68
CA GLY A 186 -9.14 -6.44 16.80
C GLY A 186 -7.95 -7.39 16.60
N ASN A 187 -7.61 -7.68 15.35
CA ASN A 187 -6.59 -8.67 14.98
C ASN A 187 -5.18 -8.09 14.75
N ARG A 188 -4.92 -6.81 15.03
CA ARG A 188 -3.67 -6.10 14.66
C ARG A 188 -3.01 -5.33 15.80
N GLU A 189 -1.68 -5.17 15.69
CA GLU A 189 -0.93 -4.03 16.24
C GLU A 189 -1.05 -2.87 15.24
N ILE A 190 -1.85 -1.85 15.55
CA ILE A 190 -2.30 -0.83 14.59
C ILE A 190 -1.57 0.48 14.81
N ASN A 191 -0.41 0.64 14.19
CA ASN A 191 0.27 1.94 14.21
C ASN A 191 -0.14 2.87 13.04
N ASN A 192 -0.87 2.38 12.01
CA ASN A 192 -1.12 3.13 10.77
C ASN A 192 -2.60 3.44 10.44
N TYR A 193 -3.58 2.89 11.17
CA TYR A 193 -5.00 3.26 10.97
C TYR A 193 -5.25 4.76 11.22
N TYR A 194 -4.34 5.38 11.99
CA TYR A 194 -4.36 6.80 12.27
C TYR A 194 -4.31 7.69 11.02
N ASP A 195 -3.30 7.49 10.16
CA ASP A 195 -3.11 8.33 8.98
C ASP A 195 -4.20 8.06 7.94
N GLU A 196 -4.67 6.81 7.84
CA GLU A 196 -5.81 6.44 6.99
C GLU A 196 -7.11 7.14 7.42
N LEU A 197 -7.41 7.13 8.73
CA LEU A 197 -8.56 7.83 9.30
C LEU A 197 -8.50 9.33 9.00
N PHE A 198 -7.31 9.93 9.18
CA PHE A 198 -7.11 11.36 8.91
C PHE A 198 -7.30 11.71 7.43
N GLU A 199 -6.68 10.96 6.52
CA GLU A 199 -6.81 11.17 5.08
C GLU A 199 -8.26 11.04 4.59
N LYS A 200 -8.98 10.00 5.05
CA LYS A 200 -10.39 9.79 4.68
C LYS A 200 -11.29 10.93 5.16
N TYR A 201 -11.08 11.39 6.39
CA TYR A 201 -11.83 12.52 6.94
C TYR A 201 -11.52 13.81 6.16
N MET A 202 -10.24 14.09 5.90
CA MET A 202 -9.81 15.27 5.13
C MET A 202 -10.36 15.26 3.70
N TYR A 203 -10.43 14.09 3.08
CA TYR A 203 -11.08 13.95 1.78
C TYR A 203 -12.58 14.30 1.86
N LYS A 204 -13.27 13.81 2.89
CA LYS A 204 -14.70 14.10 3.10
C LYS A 204 -14.95 15.60 3.27
N THR A 205 -14.14 16.28 4.08
CA THR A 205 -14.29 17.71 4.37
C THR A 205 -13.80 18.60 3.23
N SER A 206 -12.86 18.17 2.38
CA SER A 206 -12.39 18.96 1.22
C SER A 206 -13.50 19.39 0.25
N LYS A 207 -14.65 18.72 0.28
CA LYS A 207 -15.84 19.08 -0.51
C LYS A 207 -16.49 20.40 -0.10
N SER A 208 -16.16 20.97 1.05
CA SER A 208 -16.68 22.29 1.46
C SER A 208 -15.87 23.46 0.88
N LEU A 209 -14.76 23.21 0.15
CA LEU A 209 -13.88 24.24 -0.43
C LEU A 209 -14.35 24.80 -1.79
N TYR A 210 -15.50 24.38 -2.33
CA TYR A 210 -15.97 24.74 -3.69
C TYR A 210 -16.54 26.18 -3.83
N ASN A 211 -16.16 27.10 -2.94
CA ASN A 211 -16.62 28.50 -3.00
C ASN A 211 -15.51 29.38 -3.63
N GLU A 212 -15.83 30.14 -4.67
CA GLU A 212 -14.87 31.01 -5.37
C GLU A 212 -14.18 32.01 -4.43
N ASP A 213 -14.90 32.58 -3.46
CA ASP A 213 -14.32 33.50 -2.47
C ASP A 213 -13.30 32.78 -1.57
N ILE A 214 -13.58 31.53 -1.17
CA ILE A 214 -12.65 30.70 -0.38
C ILE A 214 -11.39 30.39 -1.20
N ILE A 215 -11.55 30.07 -2.48
CA ILE A 215 -10.42 29.79 -3.40
C ILE A 215 -9.55 31.02 -3.57
N LYS A 216 -10.15 32.20 -3.78
CA LYS A 216 -9.44 33.48 -3.83
C LYS A 216 -8.74 33.79 -2.51
N THR A 217 -9.37 33.54 -1.36
CA THR A 217 -8.73 33.66 -0.03
C THR A 217 -7.51 32.75 0.10
N LEU A 218 -7.57 31.50 -0.38
CA LEU A 218 -6.44 30.58 -0.37
C LEU A 218 -5.27 31.08 -1.25
N LEU A 219 -5.56 31.62 -2.44
CA LEU A 219 -4.56 32.21 -3.31
C LEU A 219 -3.82 33.37 -2.64
N ILE A 220 -4.58 34.31 -2.04
CA ILE A 220 -4.03 35.45 -1.32
C ILE A 220 -3.15 34.96 -0.17
N LEU A 221 -3.65 34.03 0.64
CA LEU A 221 -2.93 33.45 1.77
C LEU A 221 -1.60 32.81 1.35
N LEU A 222 -1.57 32.09 0.21
CA LEU A 222 -0.35 31.53 -0.38
C LEU A 222 0.67 32.60 -0.74
N LYS A 223 0.23 33.67 -1.41
CA LYS A 223 1.09 34.81 -1.78
C LYS A 223 1.64 35.51 -0.53
N THR A 224 0.76 35.84 0.42
CA THR A 224 1.12 36.53 1.67
C THR A 224 2.10 35.73 2.50
N PHE A 225 1.88 34.42 2.70
CA PHE A 225 2.78 33.59 3.50
C PHE A 225 4.13 33.34 2.80
N THR A 226 4.15 33.22 1.47
CA THR A 226 5.41 33.09 0.71
C THR A 226 6.25 34.36 0.82
N LYS A 227 5.63 35.54 0.84
CA LYS A 227 6.31 36.83 0.99
C LYS A 227 6.76 37.08 2.43
N ASN A 228 5.84 36.97 3.41
CA ASN A 228 6.14 37.24 4.82
C ASN A 228 7.09 36.21 5.42
N LYS A 229 7.06 34.97 4.89
CA LYS A 229 7.77 33.77 5.35
C LYS A 229 7.36 33.29 6.76
N LYS A 230 7.10 34.19 7.70
CA LYS A 230 6.72 33.89 9.08
C LYS A 230 5.23 33.57 9.20
N TYR A 231 4.90 32.66 10.11
CA TYR A 231 3.52 32.40 10.51
C TYR A 231 3.09 33.48 11.51
N VAL A 232 1.88 34.01 11.34
CA VAL A 232 1.32 35.09 12.17
C VAL A 232 -0.15 34.81 12.50
N SER A 233 -0.76 35.63 13.36
CA SER A 233 -2.17 35.45 13.73
C SER A 233 -3.10 35.75 12.55
N ILE A 234 -4.36 35.29 12.61
CA ILE A 234 -5.36 35.63 11.58
C ILE A 234 -5.51 37.14 11.43
N THR A 235 -5.46 37.89 12.54
CA THR A 235 -5.56 39.36 12.53
C THR A 235 -4.38 39.99 11.81
N ASP A 236 -3.16 39.51 12.05
CA ASP A 236 -1.95 40.01 11.38
C ASP A 236 -1.99 39.71 9.87
N TYR A 237 -2.55 38.57 9.45
CA TYR A 237 -2.75 38.26 8.03
C TYR A 237 -3.70 39.23 7.33
N LEU A 238 -4.69 39.79 8.05
CA LEU A 238 -5.58 40.81 7.50
C LEU A 238 -4.84 42.12 7.23
N GLU A 239 -3.95 42.52 8.13
CA GLU A 239 -3.11 43.71 7.97
C GLU A 239 -2.08 43.51 6.84
N LEU A 240 -1.46 42.33 6.77
CA LEU A 240 -0.58 41.99 5.66
C LEU A 240 -1.34 42.02 4.31
N TYR A 241 -2.56 41.49 4.25
CA TYR A 241 -3.38 41.55 3.04
C TYR A 241 -3.70 43.01 2.66
N ARG A 242 -4.07 43.85 3.63
CA ARG A 242 -4.31 45.27 3.41
C ARG A 242 -3.08 45.98 2.85
N ASN A 243 -1.91 45.77 3.45
CA ASN A 243 -0.66 46.38 2.99
C ASN A 243 -0.29 45.90 1.57
N MET A 244 -0.52 44.62 1.25
CA MET A 244 -0.28 44.10 -0.10
C MET A 244 -1.25 44.68 -1.14
N LEU A 245 -2.50 45.00 -0.77
CA LEU A 245 -3.45 45.70 -1.64
C LEU A 245 -3.02 47.17 -1.85
N GLU A 246 -2.66 47.88 -0.77
CA GLU A 246 -2.26 49.29 -0.82
C GLU A 246 -0.96 49.49 -1.61
N ASN A 247 -0.04 48.52 -1.59
CA ASN A 247 1.21 48.52 -2.35
C ASN A 247 1.10 47.93 -3.77
N GLU A 248 -0.12 47.64 -4.26
CA GLU A 248 -0.37 47.02 -5.57
C GLU A 248 0.36 45.67 -5.81
N GLU A 249 0.66 44.93 -4.74
CA GLU A 249 1.36 43.65 -4.81
C GLU A 249 0.43 42.47 -5.12
N ILE A 250 -0.86 42.63 -4.82
CA ILE A 250 -1.94 41.70 -5.13
C ILE A 250 -3.14 42.48 -5.66
N GLU A 251 -3.71 42.03 -6.78
CA GLU A 251 -5.04 42.43 -7.22
C GLU A 251 -6.09 41.44 -6.70
N SER A 252 -7.16 41.95 -6.09
CA SER A 252 -8.24 41.11 -5.55
C SER A 252 -9.55 41.88 -5.40
N THR A 253 -10.66 41.24 -5.75
CA THR A 253 -12.02 41.76 -5.54
C THR A 253 -12.58 41.42 -4.16
N LEU A 254 -11.85 40.67 -3.32
CA LEU A 254 -12.28 40.31 -1.96
C LEU A 254 -12.13 41.52 -1.02
N SER A 255 -13.22 41.91 -0.37
CA SER A 255 -13.16 42.88 0.72
C SER A 255 -12.38 42.34 1.92
N LEU A 256 -11.76 43.23 2.70
CA LEU A 256 -11.05 42.87 3.94
C LEU A 256 -11.93 42.04 4.88
N ARG A 257 -13.20 42.44 5.05
CA ARG A 257 -14.18 41.71 5.86
C ARG A 257 -14.40 40.28 5.34
N LYS A 258 -14.61 40.13 4.03
CA LYS A 258 -14.86 38.82 3.43
C LYS A 258 -13.64 37.91 3.51
N PHE A 259 -12.44 38.46 3.28
CA PHE A 259 -11.18 37.74 3.46
C PHE A 259 -11.03 37.21 4.90
N TYR A 260 -11.30 38.06 5.89
CA TYR A 260 -11.25 37.67 7.30
C TYR A 260 -12.27 36.58 7.66
N GLU A 261 -13.53 36.73 7.23
CA GLU A 261 -14.58 35.72 7.42
C GLU A 261 -14.18 34.36 6.82
N ASN A 262 -13.63 34.37 5.61
CA ASN A 262 -13.17 33.15 4.93
C ASN A 262 -11.94 32.54 5.63
N LEU A 263 -10.99 33.34 6.10
CA LEU A 263 -9.80 32.85 6.80
C LEU A 263 -10.16 32.21 8.15
N GLN A 264 -11.10 32.82 8.89
CA GLN A 264 -11.67 32.22 10.09
C GLN A 264 -12.35 30.89 9.79
N TRP A 265 -13.12 30.84 8.70
CA TRP A 265 -13.76 29.59 8.26
C TRP A 265 -12.72 28.52 7.93
N ILE A 266 -11.65 28.85 7.19
CA ILE A 266 -10.57 27.91 6.84
C ILE A 266 -9.90 27.36 8.11
N ASN A 267 -9.53 28.23 9.06
CA ASN A 267 -8.91 27.84 10.32
C ASN A 267 -9.82 26.93 11.17
N LYS A 268 -11.14 27.14 11.10
CA LYS A 268 -12.12 26.45 11.92
C LYS A 268 -12.54 25.08 11.37
N PHE A 269 -12.71 24.98 10.05
CA PHE A 269 -13.34 23.83 9.40
C PHE A 269 -12.39 22.99 8.53
N THR A 270 -11.12 23.38 8.39
CA THR A 270 -10.15 22.69 7.55
C THR A 270 -8.84 22.42 8.28
N SER A 271 -7.96 21.61 7.69
CA SER A 271 -6.57 21.45 8.12
C SER A 271 -5.60 22.29 7.29
N ILE A 272 -6.02 23.40 6.68
CA ILE A 272 -5.08 24.25 5.92
C ILE A 272 -4.39 25.18 6.92
N ALA A 273 -3.07 25.14 7.00
CA ALA A 273 -2.30 25.96 7.94
C ALA A 273 -0.88 26.24 7.43
N PRO A 274 -0.21 27.31 7.90
CA PRO A 274 1.17 27.60 7.57
C PRO A 274 2.06 26.39 7.87
N SER A 275 2.97 26.07 6.95
CA SER A 275 3.92 24.96 7.10
C SER A 275 5.23 25.33 6.44
N TYR A 276 6.31 24.61 6.77
CA TYR A 276 7.60 24.82 6.12
C TYR A 276 8.17 23.48 5.67
N ASN A 277 9.03 23.53 4.65
CA ASN A 277 9.84 22.39 4.26
C ASN A 277 11.28 22.57 4.75
N VAL A 278 11.94 21.46 5.10
CA VAL A 278 13.32 21.46 5.59
C VAL A 278 14.27 21.16 4.44
N VAL A 279 15.29 21.99 4.26
CA VAL A 279 16.37 21.76 3.29
C VAL A 279 17.38 20.79 3.90
N HIS A 280 17.13 19.49 3.71
CA HIS A 280 17.89 18.41 4.37
C HIS A 280 19.42 18.49 4.22
N ASN A 281 19.93 18.92 3.06
CA ASN A 281 21.37 19.02 2.81
C ASN A 281 22.07 19.97 3.78
N LEU A 282 21.41 21.08 4.14
CA LEU A 282 21.96 22.10 5.04
C LEU A 282 22.07 21.64 6.48
N ILE A 283 21.40 20.55 6.86
CA ILE A 283 21.52 19.98 8.19
C ILE A 283 22.35 18.70 8.20
N GLY A 284 23.06 18.37 7.12
CA GLY A 284 23.91 17.19 7.04
C GLY A 284 23.21 15.89 6.59
N LEU A 285 22.00 15.97 6.05
CA LEU A 285 21.22 14.84 5.51
C LEU A 285 21.12 14.92 3.98
N SER A 286 21.28 13.80 3.29
CA SER A 286 21.16 13.71 1.83
C SER A 286 19.89 12.94 1.46
N PRO A 287 18.93 13.55 0.75
CA PRO A 287 17.81 12.84 0.14
C PRO A 287 18.30 12.16 -1.15
N ILE A 288 18.38 10.84 -1.14
CA ILE A 288 18.85 10.04 -2.29
C ILE A 288 17.68 9.23 -2.83
N PHE A 289 17.45 9.31 -4.14
CA PHE A 289 16.49 8.48 -4.83
C PHE A 289 17.22 7.32 -5.50
N CYS A 290 16.79 6.08 -5.25
CA CYS A 290 17.35 4.91 -5.89
C CYS A 290 16.29 4.14 -6.65
N GLU A 291 16.68 3.59 -7.78
CA GLU A 291 15.93 2.55 -8.47
C GLU A 291 16.76 1.27 -8.45
N LEU A 292 16.19 0.19 -7.92
CA LEU A 292 16.84 -1.11 -7.78
C LEU A 292 16.04 -2.16 -8.54
N ILE A 293 16.67 -2.84 -9.50
CA ILE A 293 16.09 -3.98 -10.21
C ILE A 293 16.82 -5.23 -9.73
N PHE A 294 16.11 -6.12 -9.03
CA PHE A 294 16.66 -7.38 -8.55
C PHE A 294 16.67 -8.46 -9.63
N ASN A 295 17.57 -9.42 -9.47
CA ASN A 295 17.64 -10.60 -10.32
C ASN A 295 16.36 -11.44 -10.16
N PRO A 296 15.62 -11.75 -11.24
CA PRO A 296 14.33 -12.46 -11.16
C PRO A 296 14.43 -13.91 -10.68
N VAL A 297 15.64 -14.49 -10.60
CA VAL A 297 15.87 -15.81 -9.98
C VAL A 297 15.65 -15.76 -8.47
N LEU A 298 15.87 -14.61 -7.83
CA LEU A 298 15.67 -14.45 -6.39
C LEU A 298 14.18 -14.47 -6.05
N GLU A 299 13.84 -15.20 -4.99
CA GLU A 299 12.46 -15.26 -4.48
C GLU A 299 12.02 -13.87 -4.00
N LYS A 300 10.86 -13.39 -4.48
CA LYS A 300 10.29 -12.07 -4.15
C LYS A 300 10.24 -11.85 -2.64
N GLN A 301 9.79 -12.84 -1.87
CA GLN A 301 9.68 -12.79 -0.41
C GLN A 301 11.01 -12.47 0.30
N ARG A 302 12.13 -13.05 -0.17
CA ARG A 302 13.46 -12.79 0.42
C ARG A 302 13.91 -11.36 0.15
N ILE A 303 13.65 -10.85 -1.05
CA ILE A 303 13.92 -9.45 -1.40
C ILE A 303 13.08 -8.52 -0.53
N MET A 304 11.79 -8.83 -0.34
CA MET A 304 10.89 -8.06 0.53
C MET A 304 11.40 -8.02 1.97
N LYS A 305 11.89 -9.13 2.51
CA LYS A 305 12.52 -9.21 3.84
C LYS A 305 13.75 -8.29 3.94
N LEU A 306 14.60 -8.26 2.91
CA LEU A 306 15.74 -7.35 2.84
C LEU A 306 15.32 -5.88 2.81
N ILE A 307 14.39 -5.51 1.91
CA ILE A 307 13.94 -4.12 1.74
C ILE A 307 13.32 -3.57 3.03
N ARG A 308 12.55 -4.37 3.78
CA ARG A 308 11.95 -3.98 5.07
C ARG A 308 12.99 -3.55 6.12
N ASN A 309 14.23 -4.03 6.03
CA ASN A 309 15.30 -3.72 6.98
C ASN A 309 16.38 -2.79 6.42
N LEU A 310 16.23 -2.31 5.18
CA LEU A 310 17.20 -1.44 4.53
C LEU A 310 17.34 -0.11 5.32
N PRO A 311 18.55 0.29 5.74
CA PRO A 311 18.76 1.50 6.56
C PRO A 311 18.33 2.79 5.86
N PHE A 312 17.87 3.79 6.63
CA PHE A 312 17.61 5.16 6.15
C PHE A 312 16.54 5.29 5.06
N MET A 313 15.83 4.20 4.74
CA MET A 313 14.74 4.18 3.80
C MET A 313 13.54 4.97 4.31
N ALA A 314 13.05 5.91 3.51
CA ALA A 314 11.91 6.78 3.83
C ALA A 314 10.63 6.42 3.07
N SER A 315 10.72 6.11 1.77
CA SER A 315 9.53 5.82 0.95
C SER A 315 9.87 4.87 -0.21
N PRO A 316 9.76 3.54 0.00
CA PRO A 316 9.86 2.57 -1.08
C PRO A 316 8.53 2.43 -1.84
N ARG A 317 8.66 2.19 -3.14
CA ARG A 317 7.57 1.94 -4.08
C ARG A 317 7.94 0.73 -4.93
N ILE A 318 6.96 -0.11 -5.26
CA ILE A 318 7.15 -1.27 -6.13
C ILE A 318 6.62 -0.97 -7.53
N ILE A 319 7.28 -1.54 -8.53
CA ILE A 319 6.82 -1.60 -9.91
C ILE A 319 6.50 -3.05 -10.26
N GLU A 320 5.27 -3.29 -10.71
CA GLU A 320 4.78 -4.60 -11.16
C GLU A 320 5.01 -4.79 -12.68
N ASN A 321 4.48 -5.89 -13.25
CA ASN A 321 4.55 -6.30 -14.67
C ASN A 321 5.74 -7.20 -15.08
N ASN A 322 6.47 -7.78 -14.12
CA ASN A 322 7.47 -8.82 -14.35
C ASN A 322 7.50 -9.84 -13.21
N PHE A 323 8.15 -10.98 -13.42
CA PHE A 323 8.39 -11.97 -12.37
C PHE A 323 9.48 -11.51 -11.39
N GLY A 324 10.33 -10.56 -11.82
CA GLY A 324 11.33 -9.92 -10.97
C GLY A 324 10.75 -8.94 -9.96
N CYS A 325 11.65 -8.34 -9.16
CA CYS A 325 11.28 -7.26 -8.23
C CYS A 325 12.00 -5.98 -8.62
N ARG A 326 11.24 -4.90 -8.75
CA ARG A 326 11.78 -3.56 -9.00
C ARG A 326 11.27 -2.60 -7.95
N PHE A 327 12.21 -1.86 -7.35
CA PHE A 327 11.94 -0.90 -6.30
C PHE A 327 12.39 0.49 -6.70
N VAL A 328 11.59 1.46 -6.31
CA VAL A 328 11.92 2.88 -6.33
C VAL A 328 11.92 3.37 -4.89
N ILE A 329 13.07 3.78 -4.37
CA ILE A 329 13.27 4.02 -2.95
C ILE A 329 13.84 5.42 -2.73
N THR A 330 13.19 6.21 -1.89
CA THR A 330 13.78 7.45 -1.34
C THR A 330 14.45 7.15 0.00
N PHE A 331 15.71 7.56 0.13
CA PHE A 331 16.51 7.55 1.35
C PHE A 331 16.64 8.96 1.90
N ILE A 332 16.65 9.09 3.22
CA ILE A 332 17.12 10.29 3.93
C ILE A 332 18.26 9.82 4.82
N ILE A 333 19.50 9.99 4.34
CA ILE A 333 20.70 9.39 4.93
C ILE A 333 21.67 10.48 5.39
N PRO A 334 22.40 10.34 6.52
CA PRO A 334 23.47 11.26 6.83
C PRO A 334 24.50 11.30 5.71
N THR A 335 24.97 12.49 5.36
CA THR A 335 25.93 12.71 4.26
C THR A 335 27.20 11.87 4.40
N THR A 336 27.61 11.56 5.64
CA THR A 336 28.75 10.68 5.96
C THR A 336 28.60 9.23 5.47
N TYR A 337 27.36 8.73 5.28
CA TYR A 337 27.10 7.37 4.78
C TYR A 337 26.71 7.31 3.30
N GLN A 338 26.70 8.44 2.59
CA GLN A 338 26.28 8.49 1.19
C GLN A 338 27.12 7.55 0.31
N ASN A 339 28.44 7.55 0.48
CA ASN A 339 29.34 6.70 -0.29
C ASN A 339 29.17 5.22 0.06
N ASP A 340 28.97 4.89 1.33
CA ASP A 340 28.77 3.51 1.79
C ASP A 340 27.50 2.88 1.20
N LEU A 341 26.43 3.68 1.04
CA LEU A 341 25.21 3.22 0.39
C LEU A 341 25.45 2.89 -1.10
N VAL A 342 26.20 3.75 -1.81
CA VAL A 342 26.54 3.53 -3.22
C VAL A 342 27.44 2.29 -3.37
N ASP A 343 28.46 2.17 -2.53
CA ASP A 343 29.35 0.99 -2.52
C ASP A 343 28.58 -0.30 -2.21
N TYR A 344 27.68 -0.27 -1.22
CA TYR A 344 26.80 -1.39 -0.91
C TYR A 344 26.03 -1.85 -2.15
N PHE A 345 25.38 -0.93 -2.89
CA PHE A 345 24.66 -1.31 -4.11
C PHE A 345 25.59 -1.79 -5.24
N ASN A 346 26.78 -1.20 -5.40
CA ASN A 346 27.79 -1.69 -6.35
C ASN A 346 28.18 -3.15 -6.05
N ARG A 347 28.34 -3.49 -4.77
CA ARG A 347 28.66 -4.85 -4.32
C ARG A 347 27.49 -5.81 -4.55
N LEU A 348 26.24 -5.38 -4.33
CA LEU A 348 25.08 -6.21 -4.68
C LEU A 348 25.00 -6.51 -6.18
N GLN A 349 25.33 -5.53 -7.03
CA GLN A 349 25.38 -5.72 -8.48
C GLN A 349 26.52 -6.66 -8.88
N THR A 350 27.69 -6.52 -8.26
CA THR A 350 28.86 -7.40 -8.49
C THR A 350 28.59 -8.86 -8.09
N LEU A 351 27.79 -9.07 -7.03
CA LEU A 351 27.34 -10.40 -6.60
C LEU A 351 26.20 -10.95 -7.46
N GLY A 352 25.64 -10.16 -8.38
CA GLY A 352 24.56 -10.54 -9.28
C GLY A 352 23.16 -10.50 -8.66
N TYR A 353 22.99 -9.95 -7.44
CA TYR A 353 21.67 -9.78 -6.83
C TYR A 353 20.86 -8.65 -7.49
N LEU A 354 21.54 -7.58 -7.92
CA LEU A 354 20.94 -6.50 -8.68
C LEU A 354 21.29 -6.67 -10.17
N TYR A 355 20.25 -6.64 -11.00
CA TYR A 355 20.36 -6.51 -12.45
C TYR A 355 20.81 -5.11 -12.84
N SER A 356 20.18 -4.10 -12.25
CA SER A 356 20.55 -2.70 -12.45
C SER A 356 20.21 -1.87 -11.23
N LYS A 357 20.94 -0.76 -11.11
CA LYS A 357 20.65 0.31 -10.16
C LYS A 357 20.71 1.65 -10.86
N ARG A 358 19.99 2.63 -10.33
CA ARG A 358 20.24 4.05 -10.55
C ARG A 358 20.22 4.73 -9.21
N VAL A 359 21.23 5.55 -8.92
CA VAL A 359 21.31 6.32 -7.68
C VAL A 359 21.31 7.79 -8.06
N ILE A 360 20.32 8.52 -7.60
CA ILE A 360 19.97 9.84 -8.11
C ILE A 360 19.91 10.83 -6.94
N LEU A 361 20.52 11.99 -7.11
CA LEU A 361 20.49 13.09 -6.15
C LEU A 361 19.51 14.18 -6.61
N TYR A 362 18.69 14.69 -5.69
CA TYR A 362 17.81 15.83 -5.96
C TYR A 362 18.58 17.15 -5.99
N LYS A 363 18.33 17.97 -7.02
CA LYS A 363 18.85 19.35 -7.14
C LYS A 363 17.78 20.38 -6.85
N THR A 364 16.57 20.16 -7.36
CA THR A 364 15.46 21.10 -7.20
C THR A 364 14.16 20.35 -7.23
N VAL A 365 13.19 20.74 -6.40
CA VAL A 365 11.83 20.20 -6.39
C VAL A 365 10.83 21.33 -6.61
N TRP A 366 9.85 21.10 -7.48
CA TRP A 366 8.69 21.96 -7.68
C TRP A 366 7.41 21.25 -7.27
N ASN A 367 6.52 21.97 -6.60
CA ASN A 367 5.18 21.54 -6.25
C ASN A 367 4.18 22.47 -6.91
N PHE A 368 3.50 21.97 -7.94
CA PHE A 368 2.47 22.69 -8.66
C PHE A 368 1.09 22.26 -8.17
N LEU A 369 0.23 23.23 -7.85
CA LEU A 369 -1.16 23.05 -7.44
C LEU A 369 -2.06 23.92 -8.32
N ASN A 370 -3.11 23.34 -8.88
CA ASN A 370 -4.07 24.04 -9.72
C ASN A 370 -5.42 24.19 -8.98
N LEU A 371 -5.70 25.38 -8.47
CA LEU A 371 -6.93 25.68 -7.73
C LEU A 371 -8.19 25.76 -8.62
N ASN A 372 -8.05 25.80 -9.96
CA ASN A 372 -9.21 25.72 -10.87
C ASN A 372 -10.05 24.45 -10.65
N TYR A 373 -9.46 23.40 -10.07
CA TYR A 373 -10.15 22.17 -9.70
C TYR A 373 -11.21 22.33 -8.58
N TYR A 374 -11.29 23.49 -7.94
CA TYR A 374 -12.30 23.79 -6.92
C TYR A 374 -13.47 24.67 -7.44
N LEU A 375 -13.41 25.22 -8.66
CA LEU A 375 -14.39 26.22 -9.11
C LEU A 375 -15.76 25.64 -9.51
N GLU A 376 -15.82 24.42 -10.06
CA GLU A 376 -17.07 23.73 -10.38
C GLU A 376 -16.82 22.23 -10.33
N SER A 377 -17.54 21.49 -9.46
CA SER A 377 -17.34 20.07 -9.14
C SER A 377 -16.80 19.23 -10.31
N PRO A 378 -15.46 19.07 -10.43
CA PRO A 378 -14.95 18.15 -11.40
C PRO A 378 -15.28 16.77 -10.84
N ASN A 379 -16.09 15.97 -11.56
CA ASN A 379 -16.16 14.52 -11.29
C ASN A 379 -14.75 14.03 -11.01
N THR A 380 -14.59 13.21 -9.98
CA THR A 380 -13.32 12.80 -9.34
C THR A 380 -12.33 12.05 -10.26
N SER A 381 -12.54 12.08 -11.58
CA SER A 381 -11.72 11.52 -12.66
C SER A 381 -11.48 12.48 -13.84
N LYS A 382 -11.73 13.79 -13.70
CA LYS A 382 -11.55 14.78 -14.78
C LYS A 382 -10.11 15.31 -14.81
N ILE A 383 -9.48 15.27 -15.99
CA ILE A 383 -8.41 16.19 -16.39
C ILE A 383 -9.10 17.46 -16.94
N ILE A 384 -8.66 18.65 -16.53
CA ILE A 384 -9.22 19.93 -17.00
C ILE A 384 -8.55 20.36 -18.31
N ASP A 385 -9.34 20.95 -19.19
CA ASP A 385 -8.84 21.61 -20.40
C ASP A 385 -8.52 23.08 -20.08
N PRO A 386 -7.25 23.51 -20.15
CA PRO A 386 -6.84 24.87 -19.83
C PRO A 386 -7.32 25.91 -20.86
N LEU A 387 -7.93 25.48 -21.99
CA LEU A 387 -8.53 26.37 -22.99
C LEU A 387 -9.99 26.72 -22.69
N LEU A 388 -10.59 26.19 -21.61
CA LEU A 388 -11.95 26.51 -21.23
C LEU A 388 -12.11 27.97 -20.79
N LYS A 389 -13.24 28.58 -21.11
CA LYS A 389 -13.56 29.99 -20.79
C LYS A 389 -13.43 30.33 -19.29
N ASN A 390 -13.77 29.38 -18.41
CA ASN A 390 -13.75 29.57 -16.96
C ASN A 390 -12.39 29.19 -16.31
N TYR A 391 -11.39 28.82 -17.11
CA TYR A 391 -10.05 28.53 -16.59
C TYR A 391 -9.32 29.84 -16.29
N ASN A 392 -8.93 30.05 -15.03
CA ASN A 392 -8.13 31.20 -14.63
C ASN A 392 -6.69 30.78 -14.31
N LYS A 393 -5.71 31.32 -15.06
CA LYS A 393 -4.29 31.07 -14.83
C LYS A 393 -3.80 31.57 -13.47
N ASP A 394 -4.45 32.56 -12.87
CA ASP A 394 -4.07 33.09 -11.54
C ASP A 394 -4.25 32.07 -10.42
N PHE A 395 -5.02 31.01 -10.67
CA PHE A 395 -5.23 29.89 -9.75
C PHE A 395 -4.20 28.78 -9.88
N GLU A 396 -3.19 28.94 -10.75
CA GLU A 396 -2.02 28.09 -10.83
C GLU A 396 -0.97 28.53 -9.80
N CYS A 397 -0.67 27.68 -8.82
CA CYS A 397 0.31 27.96 -7.78
C CYS A 397 1.52 27.03 -7.92
N GLU A 398 2.74 27.58 -7.90
CA GLU A 398 3.97 26.79 -7.92
C GLU A 398 4.90 27.19 -6.78
N HIS A 399 5.41 26.19 -6.07
CA HIS A 399 6.44 26.37 -5.06
C HIS A 399 7.71 25.62 -5.46
N LYS A 400 8.87 26.27 -5.28
CA LYS A 400 10.19 25.75 -5.69
C LYS A 400 11.13 25.66 -4.50
N ILE A 401 11.87 24.55 -4.43
CA ILE A 401 12.88 24.28 -3.40
C ILE A 401 14.17 23.88 -4.09
N GLU A 402 15.25 24.58 -3.78
CA GLU A 402 16.59 24.26 -4.26
C GLU A 402 17.37 23.53 -3.18
N PHE A 403 18.01 22.43 -3.56
CA PHE A 403 18.92 21.70 -2.70
C PHE A 403 20.33 22.17 -3.03
N THR A 404 20.97 22.85 -2.09
CA THR A 404 22.35 23.30 -2.25
C THR A 404 23.32 22.11 -2.18
N ASN A 405 24.46 22.24 -2.86
CA ASN A 405 25.58 21.30 -2.75
C ASN A 405 26.52 21.66 -1.58
N GLU A 406 26.18 22.68 -0.80
CA GLU A 406 27.01 23.15 0.31
C GLU A 406 27.11 22.07 1.37
N ARG A 407 28.35 21.81 1.79
CA ARG A 407 28.68 20.71 2.73
C ARG A 407 28.74 21.16 4.19
N ASN A 408 28.64 22.45 4.45
CA ASN A 408 28.67 22.96 5.81
C ASN A 408 27.31 22.74 6.44
N SER A 409 27.18 21.65 7.20
CA SER A 409 25.95 21.36 7.94
C SER A 409 25.77 22.36 9.07
N TYR A 410 24.62 23.01 9.11
CA TYR A 410 24.18 23.81 10.23
C TYR A 410 24.11 22.93 11.50
N PRO A 411 24.83 23.31 12.58
CA PRO A 411 24.92 22.50 13.78
C PRO A 411 23.63 22.59 14.60
N LEU A 412 22.73 21.63 14.42
CA LEU A 412 21.45 21.57 15.13
C LEU A 412 21.66 21.36 16.63
N SER A 413 21.11 22.27 17.43
CA SER A 413 20.83 22.02 18.84
C SER A 413 19.63 21.07 18.99
N LEU A 414 19.47 20.43 20.15
CA LEU A 414 18.27 19.62 20.44
C LEU A 414 16.96 20.42 20.24
N PHE A 415 16.97 21.70 20.62
CA PHE A 415 15.81 22.58 20.46
C PHE A 415 15.47 22.81 18.98
N ASN A 416 16.47 23.18 18.15
CA ASN A 416 16.27 23.40 16.72
C ASN A 416 15.86 22.08 16.02
N TYR A 417 16.42 20.97 16.45
CA TYR A 417 16.08 19.65 15.94
C TYR A 417 14.62 19.25 16.21
N ILE A 418 14.12 19.49 17.42
CA ILE A 418 12.70 19.24 17.76
C ILE A 418 11.78 20.19 16.99
N ILE A 419 12.15 21.47 16.84
CA ILE A 419 11.42 22.43 16.00
C ILE A 419 11.31 21.92 14.56
N LEU A 420 12.43 21.51 13.94
CA LEU A 420 12.43 20.94 12.59
C LEU A 420 11.58 19.67 12.49
N GLY A 421 11.56 18.84 13.52
CA GLY A 421 10.68 17.68 13.62
C GLY A 421 9.20 18.05 13.52
N ARG A 422 8.74 19.04 14.30
CA ARG A 422 7.33 19.47 14.33
C ARG A 422 6.86 20.20 13.08
N ILE A 423 7.76 20.89 12.39
CA ILE A 423 7.44 21.64 11.17
C ILE A 423 7.15 20.72 9.97
N ARG A 424 7.71 19.51 9.95
CA ARG A 424 7.54 18.54 8.87
C ARG A 424 6.16 17.85 8.88
N ASP A 425 5.50 17.80 10.03
CA ASP A 425 4.19 17.17 10.16
C ASP A 425 3.09 18.17 9.84
N PHE A 426 2.31 17.88 8.77
CA PHE A 426 1.24 18.73 8.26
C PHE A 426 0.34 19.32 9.37
N SER A 427 -0.03 20.60 9.20
CA SER A 427 -1.11 21.45 9.76
C SER A 427 -1.91 21.10 11.03
N VAL A 428 -1.94 19.85 11.48
CA VAL A 428 -2.63 19.38 12.68
C VAL A 428 -1.68 19.29 13.88
N THR A 429 -0.35 19.32 13.71
CA THR A 429 0.62 19.36 14.84
C THR A 429 1.53 20.58 14.85
N GLY A 430 1.83 21.14 13.68
CA GLY A 430 2.76 22.27 13.51
C GLY A 430 2.22 23.64 13.93
N LEU A 431 2.89 24.68 13.42
CA LEU A 431 2.62 26.11 13.68
C LEU A 431 1.33 26.54 12.99
N THR A 432 0.22 26.64 13.73
CA THR A 432 -1.09 27.07 13.23
C THR A 432 -1.35 28.56 13.49
N PHE A 433 -2.36 29.15 12.84
CA PHE A 433 -2.67 30.58 12.90
C PHE A 433 -2.75 31.15 14.34
N ASP A 434 -3.41 30.49 15.30
CA ASP A 434 -3.70 31.12 16.61
C ASP A 434 -3.31 30.32 17.88
N LYS A 435 -2.25 29.49 17.86
CA LYS A 435 -1.96 28.56 18.98
C LYS A 435 -0.51 28.57 19.49
N ARG A 436 0.04 29.76 19.77
CA ARG A 436 1.42 29.91 20.29
C ARG A 436 1.62 29.20 21.64
N VAL A 437 0.66 29.31 22.56
CA VAL A 437 0.74 28.67 23.90
C VAL A 437 0.71 27.14 23.83
N GLU A 438 -0.15 26.56 22.98
CA GLU A 438 -0.19 25.10 22.79
C GLU A 438 1.11 24.59 22.19
N THR A 439 1.65 25.30 21.18
CA THR A 439 2.94 24.98 20.56
C THR A 439 4.07 25.00 21.59
N LEU A 440 4.09 26.02 22.46
CA LEU A 440 5.08 26.17 23.51
C LEU A 440 5.07 25.00 24.51
N ASN A 441 3.88 24.64 24.99
CA ASN A 441 3.72 23.54 25.94
C ASN A 441 4.18 22.22 25.29
N ALA A 442 3.79 21.99 24.04
CA ALA A 442 4.13 20.77 23.33
C ALA A 442 5.64 20.64 23.05
N LEU A 443 6.34 21.75 22.72
CA LEU A 443 7.80 21.76 22.55
C LEU A 443 8.56 21.52 23.87
N LYS A 444 8.07 22.08 24.99
CA LYS A 444 8.63 21.79 26.32
C LYS A 444 8.56 20.31 26.63
N GLU A 445 7.39 19.72 26.36
CA GLU A 445 7.13 18.31 26.63
C GLU A 445 7.98 17.39 25.74
N ASP A 446 8.13 17.70 24.44
CA ASP A 446 9.01 16.93 23.55
C ASP A 446 10.46 16.92 24.03
N MET A 447 10.96 18.07 24.50
CA MET A 447 12.31 18.18 25.04
C MET A 447 12.48 17.31 26.28
N GLU A 448 11.54 17.37 27.23
CA GLU A 448 11.58 16.52 28.42
C GLU A 448 11.54 15.03 28.05
N ASN A 449 10.69 14.66 27.09
CA ASN A 449 10.50 13.28 26.68
C ASN A 449 11.73 12.70 25.99
N GLU A 450 12.42 13.46 25.14
CA GLU A 450 13.66 12.98 24.50
C GLU A 450 14.76 12.69 25.53
N TYR A 451 14.91 13.54 26.56
CA TYR A 451 15.86 13.26 27.64
C TYR A 451 15.47 12.05 28.48
N ARG A 452 14.18 11.92 28.85
CA ARG A 452 13.68 10.75 29.60
C ARG A 452 13.92 9.46 28.84
N LYS A 453 13.61 9.44 27.53
CA LYS A 453 13.84 8.30 26.64
C LYS A 453 15.32 7.88 26.64
N GLN A 454 16.25 8.83 26.56
CA GLN A 454 17.68 8.53 26.59
C GLN A 454 18.15 8.00 27.96
N LEU A 455 17.67 8.57 29.07
CA LEU A 455 17.96 8.07 30.43
C LEU A 455 17.43 6.64 30.61
N ASN A 456 16.16 6.40 30.29
CA ASN A 456 15.52 5.09 30.41
C ASN A 456 16.27 4.03 29.57
N SER A 457 16.72 4.38 28.35
CA SER A 457 17.50 3.44 27.52
C SER A 457 18.84 3.06 28.16
N ILE A 458 19.48 3.98 28.90
CA ILE A 458 20.76 3.72 29.57
C ILE A 458 20.54 2.91 30.85
N GLU A 459 19.54 3.28 31.66
CA GLU A 459 19.17 2.57 32.88
C GLU A 459 18.76 1.13 32.56
N ASN A 460 17.92 0.93 31.54
CA ASN A 460 17.53 -0.40 31.07
C ASN A 460 18.74 -1.21 30.57
N PHE A 461 19.63 -0.61 29.77
CA PHE A 461 20.83 -1.30 29.31
C PHE A 461 21.71 -1.73 30.49
N ARG A 462 21.90 -0.86 31.49
CA ARG A 462 22.66 -1.16 32.70
C ARG A 462 22.05 -2.33 33.47
N GLU A 463 20.73 -2.33 33.66
CA GLU A 463 20.03 -3.41 34.35
C GLU A 463 20.19 -4.76 33.61
N ILE A 464 19.97 -4.75 32.29
CA ILE A 464 20.10 -5.93 31.43
C ILE A 464 21.55 -6.44 31.40
N PHE A 465 22.52 -5.54 31.26
CA PHE A 465 23.93 -5.89 31.23
C PHE A 465 24.40 -6.47 32.57
N ASN A 466 23.97 -5.89 33.70
CA ASN A 466 24.25 -6.43 35.02
C ASN A 466 23.70 -7.85 35.20
N LYS A 467 22.48 -8.13 34.70
CA LYS A 467 21.91 -9.49 34.71
C LYS A 467 22.80 -10.51 34.00
N LEU A 468 23.42 -10.12 32.87
CA LEU A 468 24.39 -10.96 32.17
C LEU A 468 25.66 -11.18 33.00
N MET A 469 26.19 -10.11 33.60
CA MET A 469 27.47 -10.14 34.32
C MET A 469 27.41 -10.89 35.66
N LEU A 470 26.24 -10.96 36.30
CA LEU A 470 26.02 -11.69 37.55
C LEU A 470 26.08 -13.23 37.39
N SER A 471 25.96 -13.75 36.16
CA SER A 471 25.97 -15.19 35.89
C SER A 471 27.13 -15.56 34.93
N PRO A 472 28.25 -16.13 35.44
CA PRO A 472 29.38 -16.55 34.61
C PRO A 472 28.97 -17.49 33.47
N LYS A 473 28.07 -18.44 33.77
CA LYS A 473 27.54 -19.39 32.78
C LYS A 473 26.75 -18.68 31.67
N THR A 474 25.82 -17.80 32.02
CA THR A 474 25.01 -17.07 31.03
C THR A 474 25.88 -16.16 30.16
N LYS A 475 26.94 -15.59 30.73
CA LYS A 475 27.96 -14.82 30.00
C LYS A 475 28.71 -15.68 28.99
N GLU A 476 29.18 -16.86 29.39
CA GLU A 476 29.87 -17.80 28.49
C GLU A 476 28.94 -18.29 27.36
N ASP A 477 27.69 -18.62 27.70
CA ASP A 477 26.66 -19.02 26.73
C ASP A 477 26.42 -17.91 25.70
N PHE A 478 26.34 -16.64 26.13
CA PHE A 478 26.18 -15.51 25.23
C PHE A 478 27.39 -15.33 24.30
N LEU A 479 28.61 -15.43 24.83
CA LEU A 479 29.84 -15.34 24.02
C LEU A 479 29.94 -16.48 23.00
N SER A 480 29.58 -17.69 23.41
CA SER A 480 29.50 -18.86 22.53
C SER A 480 28.48 -18.64 21.40
N PHE A 481 27.29 -18.14 21.76
CA PHE A 481 26.23 -17.79 20.80
C PHE A 481 26.70 -16.77 19.76
N LEU A 482 27.38 -15.70 20.20
CA LEU A 482 27.93 -14.68 19.30
C LEU A 482 28.98 -15.26 18.34
N ASN A 483 29.88 -16.11 18.84
CA ASN A 483 30.93 -16.74 18.04
C ASN A 483 30.36 -17.69 16.98
N GLN A 484 29.39 -18.53 17.35
CA GLN A 484 28.73 -19.46 16.42
C GLN A 484 28.00 -18.73 15.28
N ASN A 485 27.53 -17.51 15.53
CA ASN A 485 26.73 -16.74 14.58
C ASN A 485 27.48 -15.58 13.91
N GLN A 486 28.81 -15.53 14.01
CA GLN A 486 29.61 -14.43 13.49
C GLN A 486 29.38 -14.16 11.98
N LYS A 487 29.16 -15.23 11.19
CA LYS A 487 28.92 -15.14 9.74
C LYS A 487 27.53 -14.64 9.36
N ARG A 488 26.58 -14.57 10.30
CA ARG A 488 25.21 -14.10 10.08
C ARG A 488 25.07 -12.59 10.33
N GLY A 489 25.95 -12.01 11.14
CA GLY A 489 25.91 -10.60 11.52
C GLY A 489 24.83 -10.31 12.56
N ILE A 490 24.93 -9.15 13.21
CA ILE A 490 24.07 -8.77 14.34
C ILE A 490 22.59 -8.61 13.95
N LEU A 491 22.30 -8.12 12.74
CA LEU A 491 20.93 -7.90 12.28
C LEU A 491 20.16 -9.22 12.17
N ALA A 492 20.80 -10.24 11.59
CA ALA A 492 20.20 -11.57 11.51
C ALA A 492 19.97 -12.18 12.90
N LEU A 493 20.89 -11.96 13.84
CA LEU A 493 20.74 -12.43 15.21
C LEU A 493 19.56 -11.77 15.93
N HIS A 494 19.45 -10.45 15.81
CA HIS A 494 18.34 -9.69 16.37
C HIS A 494 16.99 -10.19 15.84
N GLU A 495 16.86 -10.41 14.54
CA GLU A 495 15.62 -10.93 13.94
C GLU A 495 15.31 -12.36 14.39
N ASN A 496 16.31 -13.26 14.34
CA ASN A 496 16.10 -14.66 14.69
C ASN A 496 15.67 -14.82 16.15
N LEU A 497 16.29 -14.09 17.09
CA LEU A 497 15.89 -14.14 18.50
C LEU A 497 14.46 -13.64 18.72
N LEU A 498 14.08 -12.54 18.06
CA LEU A 498 12.71 -12.03 18.11
C LEU A 498 11.71 -13.07 17.57
N SER A 499 12.00 -13.67 16.42
CA SER A 499 11.15 -14.71 15.83
C SER A 499 11.03 -15.95 16.72
N ILE A 500 12.10 -16.36 17.42
CA ILE A 500 12.04 -17.45 18.40
C ILE A 500 11.08 -17.12 19.54
N LEU A 501 11.16 -15.91 20.10
CA LEU A 501 10.31 -15.47 21.19
C LEU A 501 8.82 -15.38 20.77
N GLU A 502 8.55 -14.76 19.62
CA GLU A 502 7.20 -14.65 19.07
C GLU A 502 6.58 -16.02 18.75
N PHE A 503 7.39 -16.93 18.21
CA PHE A 503 6.96 -18.28 17.88
C PHE A 503 6.66 -19.09 19.14
N SER A 504 7.55 -19.05 20.13
CA SER A 504 7.38 -19.75 21.42
C SER A 504 6.14 -19.26 22.16
N ALA A 505 5.93 -17.94 22.23
CA ALA A 505 4.74 -17.35 22.85
C ALA A 505 3.43 -17.75 22.13
N SER A 506 3.48 -17.96 20.81
CA SER A 506 2.33 -18.43 20.04
C SER A 506 2.02 -19.90 20.31
N ILE A 507 3.05 -20.75 20.42
CA ILE A 507 2.90 -22.16 20.79
C ILE A 507 2.38 -22.30 22.23
N GLU A 508 2.89 -21.53 23.19
CA GLU A 508 2.39 -21.54 24.58
C GLU A 508 0.88 -21.26 24.65
N LYS A 509 0.42 -20.24 23.90
CA LYS A 509 -1.01 -19.91 23.82
C LYS A 509 -1.82 -21.04 23.21
N LEU A 510 -1.26 -21.75 22.24
CA LEU A 510 -1.92 -22.89 21.59
C LEU A 510 -2.02 -24.09 22.54
N ILE A 511 -0.94 -24.42 23.25
CA ILE A 511 -0.94 -25.50 24.25
C ILE A 511 -1.91 -25.16 25.40
N ALA A 512 -1.90 -23.93 25.89
CA ALA A 512 -2.81 -23.49 26.96
C ALA A 512 -4.30 -23.60 26.56
N LYS A 513 -4.62 -23.46 25.27
CA LYS A 513 -5.98 -23.63 24.74
C LYS A 513 -6.37 -25.08 24.48
N ASN A 514 -5.40 -25.97 24.37
CA ASN A 514 -5.61 -27.39 24.04
C ASN A 514 -4.88 -28.27 25.07
N PRO A 515 -5.47 -28.47 26.26
CA PRO A 515 -4.84 -29.21 27.35
C PRO A 515 -4.50 -30.68 27.02
N THR A 516 -5.08 -31.20 25.94
CA THR A 516 -4.85 -32.56 25.43
C THR A 516 -3.45 -32.74 24.80
N LEU A 517 -2.75 -31.65 24.47
CA LEU A 517 -1.39 -31.68 23.93
C LEU A 517 -0.39 -31.87 25.07
N ILE A 518 -0.11 -33.13 25.43
CA ILE A 518 0.76 -33.49 26.57
C ILE A 518 2.21 -33.77 26.17
N ASN A 519 2.51 -33.90 24.88
CA ASN A 519 3.88 -34.11 24.40
C ASN A 519 4.15 -33.48 23.02
N LEU A 520 5.43 -33.44 22.65
CA LEU A 520 5.90 -32.83 21.39
C LEU A 520 5.36 -33.53 20.15
N HIS A 521 5.17 -34.86 20.19
CA HIS A 521 4.66 -35.62 19.05
C HIS A 521 3.21 -35.24 18.75
N GLN A 522 2.37 -35.18 19.79
CA GLN A 522 0.99 -34.71 19.67
C GLN A 522 0.91 -33.26 19.19
N LEU A 523 1.79 -32.37 19.67
CA LEU A 523 1.86 -31.00 19.16
C LEU A 523 2.23 -30.94 17.67
N LYS A 524 3.16 -31.79 17.22
CA LYS A 524 3.54 -31.87 15.80
C LYS A 524 2.38 -32.37 14.94
N LEU A 525 1.73 -33.48 15.34
CA LEU A 525 0.53 -33.99 14.65
C LEU A 525 -0.59 -32.94 14.63
N PHE A 526 -0.83 -32.29 15.76
CA PHE A 526 -1.84 -31.22 15.85
C PHE A 526 -1.53 -30.09 14.86
N LEU A 527 -0.28 -29.65 14.72
CA LEU A 527 0.11 -28.59 13.79
C LEU A 527 0.23 -29.05 12.33
N GLU A 528 0.25 -30.35 12.06
CA GLU A 528 0.11 -30.91 10.71
C GLU A 528 -1.36 -30.86 10.27
N GLU A 529 -2.29 -31.07 11.21
CA GLU A 529 -3.74 -31.04 10.96
C GLU A 529 -4.38 -29.66 11.15
N ASN A 530 -3.75 -28.77 11.95
CA ASN A 530 -4.31 -27.48 12.38
C ASN A 530 -3.29 -26.34 12.23
N SER A 531 -3.79 -25.11 12.16
CA SER A 531 -2.96 -23.90 12.11
C SER A 531 -2.52 -23.42 13.51
N LEU A 532 -1.37 -22.74 13.60
CA LEU A 532 -0.91 -22.09 14.85
C LEU A 532 -1.89 -21.00 15.31
N SER A 533 -2.51 -20.33 14.35
CA SER A 533 -3.39 -19.19 14.56
C SER A 533 -4.37 -19.06 13.40
N GLN A 534 -5.48 -18.36 13.60
CA GLN A 534 -6.31 -17.88 12.49
C GLN A 534 -5.67 -16.70 11.73
N ILE A 535 -4.51 -16.21 12.18
CA ILE A 535 -3.81 -15.08 11.55
C ILE A 535 -2.72 -15.60 10.60
N LEU A 536 -2.88 -15.30 9.30
CA LEU A 536 -1.94 -15.65 8.22
C LEU A 536 -0.46 -15.41 8.57
N GLU A 537 -0.11 -14.21 9.03
CA GLU A 537 1.30 -13.88 9.36
C GLU A 537 1.89 -14.71 10.49
N LYS A 538 1.07 -15.10 11.48
CA LYS A 538 1.56 -15.96 12.58
C LYS A 538 1.86 -17.36 12.10
N ASN A 539 1.14 -17.84 11.07
CA ASN A 539 1.41 -19.14 10.48
C ASN A 539 2.60 -19.14 9.50
N LEU A 540 3.01 -17.99 8.96
CA LEU A 540 4.22 -17.90 8.13
C LEU A 540 5.47 -18.32 8.91
N ILE A 541 5.49 -18.02 10.21
CA ILE A 541 6.58 -18.40 11.12
C ILE A 541 6.77 -19.93 11.16
N LEU A 542 5.70 -20.73 11.02
CA LEU A 542 5.79 -22.20 10.97
C LEU A 542 6.51 -22.74 9.73
N ARG A 543 6.60 -21.93 8.67
CA ARG A 543 7.21 -22.31 7.39
C ARG A 543 8.72 -22.05 7.37
N ASP A 544 9.26 -21.28 8.31
CA ASP A 544 10.70 -21.11 8.45
C ASP A 544 11.32 -22.40 9.02
N HIS A 545 11.98 -23.16 8.15
CA HIS A 545 12.56 -24.46 8.48
C HIS A 545 13.62 -24.36 9.57
N ASP A 546 14.46 -23.31 9.55
CA ASP A 546 15.53 -23.14 10.52
C ASP A 546 14.96 -22.79 11.89
N LEU A 547 13.97 -21.89 11.92
CA LEU A 547 13.26 -21.53 13.15
C LEU A 547 12.50 -22.72 13.73
N LYS A 548 11.78 -23.46 12.88
CA LYS A 548 11.05 -24.68 13.27
C LYS A 548 12.02 -25.70 13.87
N LYS A 549 13.18 -25.91 13.26
CA LYS A 549 14.20 -26.82 13.78
C LYS A 549 14.66 -26.42 15.18
N VAL A 550 15.05 -25.16 15.38
CA VAL A 550 15.51 -24.66 16.70
C VAL A 550 14.41 -24.81 17.75
N VAL A 551 13.20 -24.31 17.46
CA VAL A 551 12.14 -24.30 18.48
C VAL A 551 11.64 -25.71 18.80
N PHE A 552 11.44 -26.58 17.80
CA PHE A 552 10.95 -27.95 18.06
C PHE A 552 12.01 -28.91 18.59
N ASN A 553 13.29 -28.70 18.30
CA ASN A 553 14.34 -29.63 18.72
C ASN A 553 15.06 -29.18 19.99
N ASP A 554 15.16 -27.88 20.25
CA ASP A 554 15.98 -27.36 21.34
C ASP A 554 15.14 -26.75 22.47
N ILE A 555 14.04 -26.05 22.14
CA ILE A 555 13.26 -25.26 23.11
C ILE A 555 12.04 -26.04 23.62
N LEU A 556 11.12 -26.44 22.74
CA LEU A 556 9.86 -27.10 23.13
C LEU A 556 10.02 -28.45 23.83
N PRO A 557 11.05 -29.28 23.58
CA PRO A 557 11.26 -30.48 24.39
C PRO A 557 11.44 -30.16 25.88
N LYS A 558 12.00 -28.99 26.22
CA LYS A 558 12.10 -28.52 27.60
C LYS A 558 10.72 -28.22 28.18
N TYR A 559 9.78 -27.69 27.40
CA TYR A 559 8.42 -27.38 27.86
C TYR A 559 7.71 -28.62 28.42
N PHE A 560 7.73 -29.72 27.64
CA PHE A 560 7.08 -30.97 28.00
C PHE A 560 7.83 -31.79 29.05
N ARG A 561 9.15 -31.57 29.22
CA ARG A 561 9.95 -32.18 30.30
C ARG A 561 9.80 -31.43 31.63
N SER A 562 9.88 -30.10 31.60
CA SER A 562 9.78 -29.22 32.76
C SER A 562 9.52 -27.78 32.33
N ILE A 563 8.34 -27.25 32.69
CA ILE A 563 7.97 -25.87 32.40
C ILE A 563 8.97 -24.85 32.97
N ASN A 564 9.65 -25.20 34.07
CA ASN A 564 10.68 -24.36 34.69
C ASN A 564 11.95 -24.30 33.83
N LEU A 565 12.42 -25.43 33.30
CA LEU A 565 13.58 -25.45 32.39
C LEU A 565 13.29 -24.66 31.11
N TYR A 566 12.08 -24.78 30.58
CA TYR A 566 11.64 -24.02 29.43
C TYR A 566 11.58 -22.51 29.70
N ARG A 567 10.99 -22.09 30.83
CA ARG A 567 10.95 -20.68 31.24
C ARG A 567 12.35 -20.10 31.43
N GLN A 568 13.28 -20.87 32.00
CA GLN A 568 14.69 -20.48 32.13
C GLN A 568 15.33 -20.26 30.76
N GLU A 569 15.14 -21.20 29.82
CA GLU A 569 15.67 -21.06 28.46
C GLU A 569 15.13 -19.82 27.74
N LEU A 570 13.82 -19.61 27.77
CA LEU A 570 13.20 -18.42 27.17
C LEU A 570 13.66 -17.14 27.84
N SER A 571 13.88 -17.15 29.16
CA SER A 571 14.45 -16.02 29.89
C SER A 571 15.87 -15.69 29.40
N ASN A 572 16.70 -16.69 29.13
CA ASN A 572 18.03 -16.48 28.56
C ASN A 572 17.97 -15.93 27.13
N ILE A 573 17.12 -16.50 26.28
CA ILE A 573 16.90 -16.01 24.90
C ILE A 573 16.38 -14.57 24.92
N ARG A 574 15.47 -14.25 25.85
CA ARG A 574 14.96 -12.89 26.04
C ARG A 574 16.06 -11.93 26.47
N LEU A 575 16.90 -12.34 27.43
CA LEU A 575 18.07 -11.56 27.86
C LEU A 575 19.02 -11.28 26.67
N PHE A 576 19.30 -12.28 25.83
CA PHE A 576 20.15 -12.12 24.65
C PHE A 576 19.53 -11.17 23.64
N TYR A 577 18.22 -11.28 23.39
CA TYR A 577 17.48 -10.36 22.53
C TYR A 577 17.54 -8.93 23.05
N ASP A 578 17.26 -8.72 24.34
CA ASP A 578 17.24 -7.40 24.96
C ASP A 578 18.65 -6.74 24.98
N LEU A 579 19.71 -7.54 25.17
CA LEU A 579 21.11 -7.12 25.03
C LEU A 579 21.46 -6.70 23.61
N ILE A 580 21.17 -7.53 22.61
CA ILE A 580 21.44 -7.22 21.20
C ILE A 580 20.64 -5.98 20.78
N SER A 581 19.38 -5.86 21.23
CA SER A 581 18.54 -4.69 20.99
C SER A 581 19.15 -3.42 21.57
N SER A 582 19.78 -3.51 22.74
CA SER A 582 20.48 -2.40 23.37
C SER A 582 21.79 -2.05 22.64
N PHE A 583 22.59 -3.03 22.22
CA PHE A 583 23.75 -2.74 21.37
C PHE A 583 23.34 -2.09 20.04
N PHE A 584 22.21 -2.51 19.48
CA PHE A 584 21.64 -1.92 18.28
C PHE A 584 21.18 -0.48 18.50
N SER A 585 20.57 -0.15 19.65
CA SER A 585 20.18 1.22 20.01
C SER A 585 21.41 2.12 20.24
N LEU A 586 22.48 1.56 20.80
CA LEU A 586 23.79 2.19 20.99
C LEU A 586 24.66 2.25 19.71
N LYS A 587 24.16 1.74 18.58
CA LYS A 587 24.85 1.67 17.28
C LYS A 587 26.15 0.87 17.27
N VAL A 588 26.24 -0.15 18.12
CA VAL A 588 27.34 -1.13 18.13
C VAL A 588 26.92 -2.35 17.32
N PHE A 589 27.33 -2.39 16.05
CA PHE A 589 26.90 -3.47 15.13
C PHE A 589 27.91 -4.61 14.99
N SER A 590 29.18 -4.37 15.34
CA SER A 590 30.24 -5.36 15.18
C SER A 590 30.18 -6.42 16.27
N ILE A 591 29.98 -7.69 15.89
CA ILE A 591 30.01 -8.82 16.83
C ILE A 591 31.36 -8.88 17.58
N LYS A 592 32.46 -8.51 16.91
CA LYS A 592 33.79 -8.43 17.55
C LYS A 592 33.82 -7.36 18.65
N ALA A 593 33.24 -6.19 18.39
CA ALA A 593 33.15 -5.13 19.39
C ALA A 593 32.30 -5.56 20.58
N ILE A 594 31.15 -6.20 20.34
CA ILE A 594 30.28 -6.73 21.41
C ILE A 594 31.03 -7.77 22.26
N ASN A 595 31.74 -8.71 21.63
CA ASN A 595 32.56 -9.70 22.34
C ASN A 595 33.60 -9.03 23.26
N ASN A 596 34.29 -8.00 22.77
CA ASN A 596 35.27 -7.26 23.57
C ASN A 596 34.62 -6.54 24.75
N ILE A 597 33.46 -5.92 24.50
CA ILE A 597 32.68 -5.21 25.51
C ILE A 597 32.22 -6.16 26.63
N VAL A 598 31.70 -7.34 26.29
CA VAL A 598 31.26 -8.36 27.27
C VAL A 598 32.45 -8.94 28.04
N ARG A 599 33.63 -9.03 27.42
CA ARG A 599 34.86 -9.50 28.09
C ARG A 599 35.44 -8.46 29.06
N ASN A 600 35.29 -7.17 28.75
CA ASN A 600 35.87 -6.05 29.50
C ASN A 600 34.78 -5.10 30.04
N PRO A 601 34.03 -5.49 31.09
CA PRO A 601 32.87 -4.73 31.58
C PRO A 601 33.20 -3.33 32.10
N GLN A 602 34.42 -3.09 32.59
CA GLN A 602 34.86 -1.79 33.11
C GLN A 602 34.73 -0.65 32.07
N ILE A 603 34.88 -0.98 30.78
CA ILE A 603 34.71 -0.02 29.68
C ILE A 603 33.27 0.50 29.61
N ILE A 604 32.27 -0.35 29.88
CA ILE A 604 30.86 0.05 29.86
C ILE A 604 30.53 0.93 31.06
N ASP A 605 30.99 0.55 32.26
CA ASP A 605 30.63 1.27 33.48
C ASP A 605 31.08 2.73 33.43
N GLU A 606 32.29 2.99 32.90
CA GLU A 606 32.77 4.35 32.69
C GLU A 606 31.97 5.12 31.62
N ILE A 607 31.62 4.47 30.51
CA ILE A 607 30.85 5.09 29.42
C ILE A 607 29.42 5.41 29.87
N ILE A 608 28.75 4.47 30.54
CA ILE A 608 27.40 4.65 31.08
C ILE A 608 27.40 5.77 32.10
N LYS A 609 28.31 5.74 33.09
CA LYS A 609 28.34 6.74 34.16
C LYS A 609 28.56 8.15 33.61
N LYS A 610 29.53 8.31 32.70
CA LYS A 610 29.78 9.60 32.03
C LYS A 610 28.56 10.07 31.24
N LYS A 611 27.89 9.18 30.50
CA LYS A 611 26.72 9.54 29.69
C LYS A 611 25.50 9.89 30.56
N GLU A 612 25.26 9.14 31.63
CA GLU A 612 24.17 9.38 32.58
C GLU A 612 24.34 10.72 33.31
N GLU A 613 25.53 11.01 33.85
CA GLU A 613 25.85 12.29 34.50
C GLU A 613 25.62 13.48 33.56
N ARG A 614 26.03 13.34 32.29
CA ARG A 614 25.82 14.36 31.25
C ARG A 614 24.34 14.59 30.95
N ILE A 615 23.57 13.52 30.70
CA ILE A 615 22.15 13.66 30.38
C ILE A 615 21.38 14.24 31.57
N ARG A 616 21.69 13.81 32.81
CA ARG A 616 21.08 14.39 34.03
C ARG A 616 21.40 15.89 34.17
N LYS A 617 22.63 16.32 33.84
CA LYS A 617 23.02 17.74 33.84
C LYS A 617 22.25 18.54 32.78
N ALA A 618 22.15 18.03 31.56
CA ALA A 618 21.39 18.65 30.48
C ALA A 618 19.88 18.73 30.80
N PHE A 619 19.31 17.66 31.34
CA PHE A 619 17.91 17.61 31.76
C PHE A 619 17.59 18.64 32.86
N LYS A 620 18.48 18.80 33.86
CA LYS A 620 18.34 19.85 34.89
C LYS A 620 18.32 21.25 34.28
N LEU A 621 19.21 21.52 33.32
CA LEU A 621 19.25 22.81 32.61
C LEU A 621 17.96 23.09 31.84
N VAL A 622 17.40 22.09 31.16
CA VAL A 622 16.14 22.22 30.41
C VAL A 622 14.95 22.43 31.34
N LYS A 623 14.87 21.68 32.46
CA LYS A 623 13.85 21.84 33.49
C LYS A 623 13.92 23.22 34.17
N SER A 624 15.13 23.77 34.32
CA SER A 624 15.34 25.14 34.84
C SER A 624 15.17 26.25 33.79
N GLY A 625 15.22 25.92 32.51
CA GLY A 625 15.21 26.87 31.39
C GLY A 625 13.80 27.26 30.98
N LYS A 626 13.49 28.56 30.92
CA LYS A 626 12.23 29.05 30.35
C LYS A 626 12.29 28.96 28.82
N ILE A 627 11.77 27.88 28.23
CA ILE A 627 11.34 27.92 26.82
C ILE A 627 10.17 28.92 26.76
N THR A 628 10.28 29.92 25.89
CA THR A 628 9.28 31.00 25.70
C THR A 628 8.90 31.09 24.22
N ASN A 629 7.76 31.73 23.90
CA ASN A 629 7.37 32.00 22.51
C ASN A 629 8.45 32.79 21.76
N GLN A 630 9.04 33.78 22.42
CA GLN A 630 10.12 34.59 21.84
C GLN A 630 11.34 33.74 21.44
N ARG A 631 11.70 32.73 22.24
CA ARG A 631 12.79 31.80 21.91
C ARG A 631 12.45 30.90 20.72
N ILE A 632 11.20 30.47 20.58
CA ILE A 632 10.71 29.71 19.42
C ILE A 632 10.78 30.58 18.17
N GLU A 633 10.25 31.81 18.24
CA GLU A 633 10.27 32.78 17.14
C GLU A 633 11.71 33.12 16.74
N SER A 634 12.61 33.33 17.70
CA SER A 634 14.04 33.58 17.42
C SER A 634 14.70 32.40 16.71
N ALA A 635 14.40 31.15 17.13
CA ALA A 635 14.95 29.96 16.47
C ALA A 635 14.38 29.76 15.06
N LEU A 636 13.09 30.04 14.86
CA LEU A 636 12.48 30.01 13.53
C LEU A 636 13.07 31.09 12.61
N ASP A 637 13.25 32.29 13.15
CA ASP A 637 13.89 33.40 12.44
C ASP A 637 15.33 33.04 12.05
N GLU A 638 16.10 32.44 12.96
CA GLU A 638 17.44 31.93 12.68
C GLU A 638 17.41 30.92 11.52
N LEU A 639 16.50 29.94 11.53
CA LEU A 639 16.38 28.93 10.48
C LEU A 639 15.88 29.50 9.14
N LEU A 640 15.05 30.55 9.17
CA LEU A 640 14.48 31.22 7.99
C LEU A 640 15.43 32.22 7.34
N THR A 641 16.30 32.85 8.13
CA THR A 641 17.22 33.92 7.71
C THR A 641 18.64 33.43 7.48
N HIS A 642 18.96 32.18 7.88
CA HIS A 642 20.20 31.51 7.46
C HIS A 642 20.37 31.61 5.94
N ASP A 643 21.61 31.79 5.47
CA ASP A 643 21.92 31.87 4.04
C ASP A 643 22.79 30.66 3.65
N PRO A 644 22.28 29.73 2.82
CA PRO A 644 20.89 29.62 2.34
C PRO A 644 19.89 29.16 3.44
N PRO A 645 18.58 29.42 3.32
CA PRO A 645 17.60 29.15 4.38
C PRO A 645 17.41 27.67 4.66
N ILE A 646 17.38 27.29 5.94
CA ILE A 646 17.23 25.89 6.40
C ILE A 646 15.77 25.43 6.28
N ILE A 647 14.83 26.33 6.53
CA ILE A 647 13.40 26.10 6.33
C ILE A 647 12.82 27.10 5.33
N ILE A 648 11.87 26.64 4.51
CA ILE A 648 11.24 27.45 3.46
C ILE A 648 9.71 27.34 3.60
N PRO A 649 8.94 28.43 3.52
CA PRO A 649 7.47 28.42 3.60
C PRO A 649 6.84 27.47 2.57
N PHE A 650 5.93 26.58 2.97
CA PHE A 650 5.42 25.49 2.12
C PHE A 650 3.91 25.20 2.27
N LEU A 651 3.08 26.25 2.41
CA LEU A 651 1.63 26.15 2.62
C LEU A 651 0.87 25.32 1.55
N ILE A 652 1.34 25.30 0.29
CA ILE A 652 0.73 24.49 -0.78
C ILE A 652 0.56 23.02 -0.35
N ASN A 653 1.43 22.49 0.50
CA ASN A 653 1.40 21.11 0.89
C ASN A 653 0.20 20.73 1.79
N THR A 654 -0.39 21.70 2.50
CA THR A 654 -1.54 21.47 3.37
C THR A 654 -2.89 21.59 2.65
N ILE A 655 -2.88 22.03 1.38
CA ILE A 655 -4.10 22.16 0.57
C ILE A 655 -4.33 20.83 -0.17
N MET A 656 -5.28 20.05 0.33
CA MET A 656 -5.65 18.77 -0.26
C MET A 656 -6.74 18.96 -1.32
N VAL A 657 -6.45 18.60 -2.56
CA VAL A 657 -7.45 18.50 -3.63
C VAL A 657 -8.24 17.21 -3.47
N SER A 658 -9.53 17.22 -3.81
CA SER A 658 -10.40 16.02 -3.83
C SER A 658 -9.93 14.93 -4.83
N GLN A 659 -8.76 15.09 -5.41
CA GLN A 659 -8.16 14.26 -6.45
C GLN A 659 -6.69 13.91 -6.17
N ILE A 660 -6.29 13.76 -4.90
CA ILE A 660 -5.00 13.14 -4.60
C ILE A 660 -5.15 11.64 -4.89
N ALA A 661 -4.88 11.23 -6.12
CA ALA A 661 -4.68 9.83 -6.40
C ALA A 661 -3.44 9.37 -5.62
N LYS A 662 -3.57 8.37 -4.76
CA LYS A 662 -2.42 7.67 -4.15
C LYS A 662 -1.51 7.01 -5.22
N PHE A 663 -1.98 6.91 -6.46
CA PHE A 663 -1.25 6.37 -7.60
C PHE A 663 -0.84 7.48 -8.57
N TYR A 664 0.47 7.67 -8.73
CA TYR A 664 1.05 8.61 -9.67
C TYR A 664 1.87 7.85 -10.71
N PRO A 665 1.57 7.94 -12.02
CA PRO A 665 2.58 7.72 -13.04
C PRO A 665 3.82 8.56 -12.73
N GLU A 666 4.96 7.88 -12.63
CA GLU A 666 6.28 8.49 -12.60
C GLU A 666 6.80 8.61 -14.02
N ILE A 667 7.15 9.83 -14.41
CA ILE A 667 7.72 10.16 -15.72
C ILE A 667 9.13 10.69 -15.49
N CYS A 668 10.13 10.06 -16.10
CA CYS A 668 11.51 10.49 -16.10
C CYS A 668 11.90 10.97 -17.50
N LEU A 669 12.35 12.22 -17.60
CA LEU A 669 12.71 12.88 -18.84
C LEU A 669 14.16 13.34 -18.82
N LYS A 670 14.80 13.43 -19.99
CA LYS A 670 16.04 14.18 -20.15
C LYS A 670 15.82 15.66 -19.82
N ASN A 671 16.77 16.27 -19.13
CA ASN A 671 16.67 17.69 -18.80
C ASN A 671 17.11 18.56 -19.98
N SER A 672 16.18 19.27 -20.63
CA SER A 672 16.46 20.27 -21.67
C SER A 672 15.53 21.48 -21.58
N ILE A 673 15.92 22.61 -22.20
CA ILE A 673 15.11 23.84 -22.23
C ILE A 673 13.75 23.58 -22.90
N ARG A 674 13.74 22.80 -24.00
CA ARG A 674 12.50 22.39 -24.68
C ARG A 674 11.57 21.66 -23.72
N ILE A 675 12.08 20.67 -22.99
CA ILE A 675 11.29 19.88 -22.05
C ILE A 675 10.73 20.75 -20.93
N GLN A 676 11.52 21.66 -20.37
CA GLN A 676 11.05 22.58 -19.34
C GLN A 676 9.90 23.48 -19.83
N LYS A 677 9.95 23.97 -21.09
CA LYS A 677 8.85 24.75 -21.70
C LYS A 677 7.59 23.91 -21.90
N THR A 678 7.74 22.67 -22.41
CA THR A 678 6.60 21.75 -22.59
C THR A 678 5.96 21.39 -21.26
N LEU A 679 6.76 21.13 -20.22
CA LEU A 679 6.28 20.78 -18.88
C LEU A 679 5.43 21.90 -18.26
N ARG A 680 5.78 23.17 -18.45
CA ARG A 680 4.97 24.30 -17.95
C ARG A 680 3.53 24.24 -18.48
N LYS A 681 3.36 23.94 -19.77
CA LYS A 681 2.03 23.78 -20.37
C LYS A 681 1.32 22.50 -19.90
N PHE A 682 2.07 21.41 -19.75
CA PHE A 682 1.54 20.12 -19.31
C PHE A 682 0.95 20.18 -17.89
N LYS A 683 1.55 20.95 -16.98
CA LYS A 683 1.11 21.08 -15.58
C LYS A 683 -0.34 21.55 -15.44
N ALA A 684 -0.76 22.49 -16.27
CA ALA A 684 -2.09 23.10 -16.25
C ALA A 684 -3.25 22.08 -16.33
N TYR A 685 -3.02 20.95 -16.99
CA TYR A 685 -4.02 19.88 -17.14
C TYR A 685 -4.33 19.15 -15.82
N PHE A 686 -3.48 19.20 -14.80
CA PHE A 686 -3.58 18.34 -13.62
C PHE A 686 -3.86 19.14 -12.34
N PRO A 687 -4.53 18.54 -11.34
CA PRO A 687 -4.82 19.22 -10.08
C PRO A 687 -3.54 19.47 -9.27
N ARG A 688 -2.56 18.57 -9.38
CA ARG A 688 -1.28 18.69 -8.71
C ARG A 688 -0.19 17.95 -9.48
N ILE A 689 1.01 18.52 -9.56
CA ILE A 689 2.19 17.88 -10.14
C ILE A 689 3.40 18.13 -9.25
N LEU A 690 4.13 17.06 -8.91
CA LEU A 690 5.45 17.15 -8.30
C LEU A 690 6.50 16.98 -9.39
N THR A 691 7.43 17.93 -9.50
CA THR A 691 8.55 17.87 -10.45
C THR A 691 9.87 17.92 -9.69
N SER A 692 10.89 17.22 -10.14
CA SER A 692 12.22 17.28 -9.53
C SER A 692 13.31 17.24 -10.58
N LYS A 693 14.26 18.19 -10.51
CA LYS A 693 15.51 18.12 -11.27
C LYS A 693 16.49 17.30 -10.47
N THR A 694 17.17 16.40 -11.14
CA THR A 694 18.02 15.41 -10.51
C THR A 694 19.30 15.16 -11.30
N ILE A 695 20.29 14.58 -10.64
CA ILE A 695 21.52 14.11 -11.27
C ILE A 695 21.78 12.65 -10.88
N ASP A 696 22.09 11.83 -11.87
CA ASP A 696 22.53 10.44 -11.64
C ASP A 696 23.97 10.46 -11.08
N LEU A 697 24.19 9.78 -9.96
CA LEU A 697 25.50 9.75 -9.30
C LEU A 697 26.50 8.85 -10.04
N ASP A 698 26.01 7.85 -10.78
CA ASP A 698 26.86 6.94 -11.56
C ASP A 698 27.18 7.57 -12.92
N THR A 699 26.18 8.04 -13.67
CA THR A 699 26.38 8.56 -15.06
C THR A 699 26.61 10.06 -15.15
N ARG A 700 26.35 10.82 -14.08
CA ARG A 700 26.35 12.31 -14.07
C ARG A 700 25.32 12.97 -14.98
N GLU A 701 24.41 12.21 -15.57
CA GLU A 701 23.34 12.75 -16.43
C GLU A 701 22.28 13.51 -15.61
N ASN A 702 21.78 14.61 -16.17
CA ASN A 702 20.68 15.37 -15.56
C ASN A 702 19.32 14.91 -16.10
N SER A 703 18.37 14.68 -15.20
CA SER A 703 17.00 14.29 -15.55
C SER A 703 15.96 15.15 -14.84
N ILE A 704 14.72 15.08 -15.32
CA ILE A 704 13.53 15.65 -14.69
C ILE A 704 12.60 14.48 -14.35
N HIS A 705 12.28 14.32 -13.07
CA HIS A 705 11.28 13.37 -12.58
C HIS A 705 9.96 14.10 -12.33
N LEU A 706 8.85 13.47 -12.67
CA LEU A 706 7.51 14.03 -12.54
C LEU A 706 6.54 13.00 -11.97
N LEU A 707 5.66 13.43 -11.08
CA LEU A 707 4.53 12.66 -10.55
C LEU A 707 3.23 13.43 -10.82
N CYS A 708 2.26 12.81 -11.49
CA CYS A 708 0.97 13.42 -11.85
C CYS A 708 -0.21 12.42 -11.71
N TYR A 709 -1.45 12.90 -11.75
CA TYR A 709 -2.66 12.08 -11.58
C TYR A 709 -2.80 10.99 -12.66
N SER A 710 -3.34 9.82 -12.30
CA SER A 710 -3.61 8.71 -13.24
C SER A 710 -5.01 8.77 -13.84
N VAL A 711 -5.18 8.28 -15.07
CA VAL A 711 -6.48 8.12 -15.75
C VAL A 711 -7.07 6.72 -15.57
N ASN A 712 -8.34 6.51 -15.95
CA ASN A 712 -9.01 5.20 -15.93
C ASN A 712 -8.26 4.20 -16.83
N PHE A 713 -8.30 2.90 -16.51
CA PHE A 713 -7.60 1.86 -17.29
C PHE A 713 -7.87 1.89 -18.81
N LYS A 714 -9.04 2.35 -19.26
CA LYS A 714 -9.38 2.47 -20.69
C LYS A 714 -8.67 3.63 -21.39
N GLU A 715 -8.30 4.67 -20.64
CA GLU A 715 -7.71 5.92 -21.14
C GLU A 715 -6.19 5.91 -21.01
N LYS A 716 -5.60 4.93 -20.32
CA LYS A 716 -4.15 4.86 -20.08
C LYS A 716 -3.34 4.79 -21.37
N GLY A 717 -3.81 4.06 -22.39
CA GLY A 717 -3.13 3.99 -23.69
C GLY A 717 -3.04 5.36 -24.37
N ASP A 718 -4.12 6.13 -24.32
CA ASP A 718 -4.18 7.48 -24.89
C ASP A 718 -3.30 8.44 -24.08
N PHE A 719 -3.29 8.30 -22.75
CA PHE A 719 -2.44 9.09 -21.87
C PHE A 719 -0.95 8.86 -22.14
N ILE A 720 -0.50 7.59 -22.20
CA ILE A 720 0.89 7.27 -22.53
C ILE A 720 1.24 7.72 -23.95
N SER A 721 0.32 7.56 -24.92
CA SER A 721 0.53 8.06 -26.29
C SER A 721 0.66 9.60 -26.31
N SER A 722 -0.13 10.31 -25.51
CA SER A 722 -0.05 11.77 -25.39
C SER A 722 1.30 12.21 -24.79
N LEU A 723 1.79 11.51 -23.76
CA LEU A 723 3.13 11.75 -23.20
C LEU A 723 4.21 11.50 -24.24
N TYR A 724 4.13 10.37 -24.96
CA TYR A 724 5.06 10.02 -26.02
C TYR A 724 5.10 11.11 -27.11
N ASN A 725 3.95 11.65 -27.52
CA ASN A 725 3.90 12.70 -28.53
C ASN A 725 4.41 14.06 -28.03
N LEU A 726 4.25 14.35 -26.73
CA LEU A 726 4.76 15.58 -26.12
C LEU A 726 6.28 15.59 -25.95
N PHE A 727 6.87 14.46 -25.56
CA PHE A 727 8.28 14.39 -25.13
C PHE A 727 9.16 13.50 -26.01
N GLY A 728 8.59 12.55 -26.75
CA GLY A 728 9.30 11.72 -27.72
C GLY A 728 10.51 10.97 -27.13
N LYS A 729 11.65 11.05 -27.82
CA LYS A 729 12.92 10.41 -27.42
C LYS A 729 13.54 10.98 -26.14
N ASP A 730 13.01 12.10 -25.62
CA ASP A 730 13.46 12.65 -24.34
C ASP A 730 12.88 11.92 -23.13
N ILE A 731 11.89 11.04 -23.34
CA ILE A 731 11.40 10.14 -22.30
C ILE A 731 12.45 9.07 -22.02
N MET A 732 12.91 9.03 -20.76
CA MET A 732 13.74 7.92 -20.27
C MET A 732 12.84 6.77 -19.82
N THR A 733 11.83 7.05 -19.00
CA THR A 733 10.86 6.05 -18.52
C THR A 733 9.51 6.69 -18.18
N VAL A 734 8.41 5.96 -18.36
CA VAL A 734 7.08 6.26 -17.80
C VAL A 734 6.54 4.99 -17.17
N ARG A 735 6.13 5.03 -15.90
CA ARG A 735 5.67 3.83 -15.18
C ARG A 735 4.69 4.17 -14.07
N ARG A 736 3.83 3.22 -13.71
CA ARG A 736 3.01 3.31 -12.51
C ARG A 736 3.78 2.72 -11.33
N ASN A 737 3.92 3.52 -10.28
CA ASN A 737 4.49 3.05 -9.01
C ASN A 737 3.36 2.79 -8.02
N PHE A 738 3.46 1.68 -7.29
CA PHE A 738 2.55 1.35 -6.20
C PHE A 738 3.21 1.70 -4.87
N TRP A 739 2.61 2.64 -4.15
CA TRP A 739 3.08 3.05 -2.84
C TRP A 739 2.40 2.21 -1.77
N ARG A 740 2.95 1.03 -1.51
CA ARG A 740 2.34 0.02 -0.64
C ARG A 740 2.15 0.42 0.83
N GLY A 741 2.68 1.57 1.28
CA GLY A 741 2.64 2.00 2.69
C GLY A 741 3.24 1.02 3.72
N LEU A 742 3.61 -0.19 3.28
CA LEU A 742 3.79 -1.40 4.08
C LEU A 742 5.25 -1.78 4.28
N TYR A 743 6.14 -0.89 3.88
CA TYR A 743 7.48 -0.84 4.42
C TYR A 743 7.46 0.26 5.46
N ARG A 744 7.41 -0.15 6.72
CA ARG A 744 7.76 0.74 7.83
C ARG A 744 8.99 1.55 7.38
N ILE A 745 8.95 2.88 7.55
CA ILE A 745 10.17 3.71 7.53
C ILE A 745 11.22 2.90 8.28
N SER A 746 12.41 2.78 7.69
CA SER A 746 13.45 1.89 8.21
C SER A 746 13.49 1.95 9.74
N LYS A 747 13.62 0.78 10.39
CA LYS A 747 13.85 0.72 11.84
C LYS A 747 15.05 1.59 12.25
N ILE A 748 15.96 1.83 11.32
CA ILE A 748 17.15 2.65 11.47
C ILE A 748 16.94 3.98 10.75
N ARG A 749 16.67 5.05 11.50
CA ARG A 749 16.44 6.39 10.96
C ARG A 749 17.71 7.23 11.06
N ALA A 750 17.85 8.23 10.18
CA ALA A 750 18.97 9.17 10.27
C ALA A 750 19.01 9.90 11.62
N ASN A 751 17.82 10.16 12.17
CA ASN A 751 17.62 10.77 13.47
C ASN A 751 18.33 10.03 14.62
N ASP A 752 18.56 8.72 14.48
CA ASP A 752 19.20 7.92 15.52
C ASP A 752 20.73 8.06 15.52
N PHE A 753 21.30 8.80 14.57
CA PHE A 753 22.76 8.97 14.38
C PHE A 753 23.23 10.41 14.63
N TYR A 754 22.35 11.30 15.09
CA TYR A 754 22.73 12.67 15.39
C TYR A 754 23.26 12.80 16.82
N ASP A 755 24.49 13.30 16.94
CA ASP A 755 25.12 13.60 18.22
C ASP A 755 24.84 15.07 18.59
N PHE A 756 24.00 15.30 19.60
CA PHE A 756 23.66 16.64 20.06
C PHE A 756 24.78 17.35 20.82
N GLU A 757 25.78 16.62 21.33
CA GLU A 757 26.95 17.21 22.01
C GLU A 757 27.91 17.79 20.97
N ASN A 758 28.31 16.94 20.01
CA ASN A 758 29.22 17.34 18.94
C ASN A 758 28.52 18.06 17.78
N LYS A 759 27.17 18.13 17.81
CA LYS A 759 26.30 18.76 16.80
C LYS A 759 26.59 18.28 15.38
N GLN A 760 26.77 16.97 15.23
CA GLN A 760 27.08 16.33 13.95
C GLN A 760 26.53 14.90 13.90
N PHE A 761 26.38 14.34 12.70
CA PHE A 761 26.05 12.92 12.56
C PHE A 761 27.29 12.06 12.78
N PHE A 762 27.19 11.05 13.66
CA PHE A 762 28.32 10.15 13.89
C PHE A 762 28.37 9.00 12.88
N TYR A 763 29.59 8.61 12.54
CA TYR A 763 29.89 7.58 11.56
C TYR A 763 30.29 6.26 12.22
N THR A 764 29.73 5.16 11.75
CA THR A 764 29.99 3.80 12.22
C THR A 764 30.48 2.96 11.04
N LYS A 765 31.80 2.80 10.95
CA LYS A 765 32.49 2.17 9.81
C LYS A 765 31.94 0.80 9.41
N ASP A 766 31.59 -0.04 10.39
CA ASP A 766 31.18 -1.42 10.12
C ASP A 766 29.71 -1.56 9.69
N PHE A 767 28.93 -0.46 9.64
CA PHE A 767 27.48 -0.55 9.53
C PHE A 767 27.00 -1.21 8.22
N PHE A 768 27.39 -0.67 7.06
CA PHE A 768 27.01 -1.25 5.77
C PHE A 768 27.73 -2.58 5.47
N GLU A 769 28.90 -2.82 6.04
CA GLU A 769 29.56 -4.14 5.98
C GLU A 769 28.73 -5.21 6.68
N GLN A 770 28.27 -4.94 7.90
CA GLN A 770 27.38 -5.86 8.62
C GLN A 770 26.03 -6.01 7.91
N PHE A 771 25.54 -4.94 7.27
CA PHE A 771 24.33 -5.02 6.46
C PHE A 771 24.51 -5.89 5.19
N LEU A 772 25.70 -5.88 4.58
CA LEU A 772 26.01 -6.79 3.48
C LEU A 772 26.08 -8.25 3.95
N VAL A 773 26.64 -8.52 5.13
CA VAL A 773 26.63 -9.86 5.75
C VAL A 773 25.19 -10.34 5.96
N TYR A 774 24.33 -9.48 6.50
CA TYR A 774 22.90 -9.74 6.64
C TYR A 774 22.25 -10.04 5.28
N THR A 775 22.55 -9.25 4.25
CA THR A 775 22.01 -9.44 2.90
C THR A 775 22.37 -10.80 2.31
N ARG A 776 23.63 -11.23 2.46
CA ARG A 776 24.09 -12.56 2.04
C ARG A 776 23.42 -13.69 2.82
N SER A 777 23.11 -13.47 4.10
CA SER A 777 22.39 -14.46 4.90
C SER A 777 20.96 -14.69 4.42
N ILE A 778 20.32 -13.69 3.81
CA ILE A 778 18.95 -13.77 3.26
C ILE A 778 18.95 -14.27 1.82
N LEU A 779 19.74 -13.63 0.96
CA LEU A 779 19.74 -13.89 -0.49
C LEU A 779 20.65 -15.06 -0.90
N GLY A 780 21.43 -15.61 0.04
CA GLY A 780 22.43 -16.66 -0.21
C GLY A 780 23.79 -16.10 -0.60
N THR A 781 24.87 -16.87 -0.44
CA THR A 781 26.26 -16.38 -0.61
C THR A 781 26.84 -16.54 -2.02
N ASN A 782 26.17 -17.30 -2.89
CA ASN A 782 26.68 -17.63 -4.22
C ASN A 782 26.52 -16.45 -5.18
N LYS A 783 27.57 -16.18 -5.97
CA LYS A 783 27.49 -15.19 -7.05
C LYS A 783 26.50 -15.66 -8.11
N LEU A 784 25.54 -14.81 -8.45
CA LEU A 784 24.59 -15.08 -9.52
C LEU A 784 25.15 -14.63 -10.87
N ILE A 785 24.62 -15.21 -11.95
CA ILE A 785 25.00 -14.86 -13.33
C ILE A 785 24.69 -13.38 -13.56
N SER A 786 25.72 -12.61 -13.96
CA SER A 786 25.57 -11.21 -14.34
C SER A 786 25.03 -11.11 -15.76
N PHE A 787 24.13 -10.16 -15.98
CA PHE A 787 23.57 -9.88 -17.31
C PHE A 787 24.38 -8.78 -18.01
N ASN A 788 24.64 -8.95 -19.29
CA ASN A 788 25.16 -7.86 -20.13
C ASN A 788 24.00 -6.92 -20.47
N LYS A 789 24.01 -5.72 -19.90
CA LYS A 789 23.05 -4.67 -20.21
C LYS A 789 23.33 -4.14 -21.63
N LYS A 790 22.38 -4.32 -22.55
CA LYS A 790 22.34 -3.56 -23.81
C LYS A 790 21.50 -2.31 -23.62
N GLU A 791 21.92 -1.21 -24.26
CA GLU A 791 21.23 0.09 -24.18
C GLU A 791 20.03 0.17 -25.13
N ASN A 792 18.96 0.79 -24.62
CA ASN A 792 17.78 1.33 -25.31
C ASN A 792 17.43 0.75 -26.69
N SER A 793 16.40 -0.10 -26.75
CA SER A 793 15.83 -0.50 -28.03
C SER A 793 15.32 0.71 -28.81
N SER A 794 15.66 0.75 -30.10
CA SER A 794 15.16 1.77 -31.02
C SER A 794 13.64 1.71 -31.21
N ARG A 795 12.98 0.58 -30.89
CA ARG A 795 11.59 0.26 -31.23
C ARG A 795 10.52 0.76 -30.26
N VAL A 796 10.87 1.53 -29.23
CA VAL A 796 9.87 2.07 -28.27
C VAL A 796 8.75 2.87 -28.97
N PHE A 797 9.03 3.50 -30.11
CA PHE A 797 8.03 4.21 -30.92
C PHE A 797 6.94 3.31 -31.50
N GLN A 798 7.17 2.00 -31.62
CA GLN A 798 6.22 1.08 -32.24
C GLN A 798 4.99 0.80 -31.34
N PHE A 799 5.05 1.13 -30.06
CA PHE A 799 4.00 0.81 -29.08
C PHE A 799 2.95 1.93 -28.92
N TRP A 800 3.23 3.16 -29.35
CA TRP A 800 2.41 4.33 -28.99
C TRP A 800 1.92 5.09 -30.21
N SER A 801 0.69 5.60 -30.14
CA SER A 801 0.04 6.20 -31.30
C SER A 801 0.56 7.63 -31.53
N PRO A 802 1.02 7.98 -32.74
CA PRO A 802 1.56 9.32 -33.02
C PRO A 802 0.48 10.42 -33.12
N SER A 803 -0.81 10.06 -33.16
CA SER A 803 -1.91 10.99 -33.42
C SER A 803 -2.67 11.46 -32.19
N VAL A 804 -2.35 10.96 -31.00
CA VAL A 804 -3.10 11.24 -29.77
C VAL A 804 -2.53 12.47 -29.06
N THR A 805 -3.37 13.46 -28.78
CA THR A 805 -3.00 14.70 -28.05
C THR A 805 -3.69 14.76 -26.68
N MET A 806 -3.18 15.62 -25.78
CA MET A 806 -3.84 15.87 -24.48
C MET A 806 -5.28 16.37 -24.64
N GLU A 807 -5.56 17.21 -25.63
CA GLU A 807 -6.92 17.68 -25.95
C GLU A 807 -7.85 16.52 -26.33
N SER A 808 -7.37 15.61 -27.18
CA SER A 808 -8.13 14.42 -27.59
C SER A 808 -8.41 13.48 -26.40
N LEU A 809 -7.46 13.34 -25.47
CA LEU A 809 -7.64 12.59 -24.23
C LEU A 809 -8.69 13.24 -23.33
N VAL A 810 -8.64 14.57 -23.14
CA VAL A 810 -9.64 15.30 -22.34
C VAL A 810 -11.03 15.14 -22.93
N ASN A 811 -11.18 15.23 -24.25
CA ASN A 811 -12.46 15.00 -24.93
C ASN A 811 -12.97 13.56 -24.76
N THR A 812 -12.08 12.57 -24.80
CA THR A 812 -12.41 11.16 -24.53
C THR A 812 -12.92 10.97 -23.11
N ILE A 813 -12.25 11.56 -22.11
CA ILE A 813 -12.68 11.55 -20.70
C ILE A 813 -14.04 12.22 -20.53
N LYS A 814 -14.23 13.43 -21.10
CA LYS A 814 -15.50 14.18 -21.06
C LYS A 814 -16.64 13.35 -21.64
N LYS A 815 -16.42 12.73 -22.82
CA LYS A 815 -17.41 11.86 -23.48
C LYS A 815 -17.75 10.63 -22.63
N ARG A 816 -16.76 9.96 -22.02
CA ARG A 816 -17.06 8.84 -21.11
C ARG A 816 -17.96 9.28 -19.97
N LEU A 817 -17.61 10.38 -19.31
CA LEU A 817 -18.31 10.87 -18.12
C LEU A 817 -19.75 11.28 -18.43
N SER A 818 -20.04 11.83 -19.61
CA SER A 818 -21.41 12.19 -19.99
C SER A 818 -22.31 10.97 -20.28
N HIS A 819 -21.73 9.83 -20.68
CA HIS A 819 -22.48 8.61 -20.99
C HIS A 819 -22.62 7.65 -19.80
N GLN A 820 -21.79 7.79 -18.77
CA GLN A 820 -21.76 6.90 -17.62
C GLN A 820 -22.90 7.26 -16.63
N LYS A 821 -23.92 6.39 -16.56
CA LYS A 821 -25.03 6.53 -15.60
C LYS A 821 -24.88 5.50 -14.48
N LEU A 822 -24.26 5.90 -13.37
CA LEU A 822 -24.10 5.03 -12.21
C LEU A 822 -25.43 4.93 -11.45
N LYS A 823 -26.06 3.76 -11.49
CA LYS A 823 -27.26 3.44 -10.72
C LYS A 823 -26.95 2.16 -9.94
N TYR A 824 -27.01 2.21 -8.60
CA TYR A 824 -26.77 1.08 -7.70
C TYR A 824 -28.06 0.73 -6.96
N ASN A 825 -29.06 0.24 -7.72
CA ASN A 825 -30.35 -0.18 -7.17
C ASN A 825 -30.31 -1.71 -6.96
N PHE A 826 -30.63 -2.15 -5.74
CA PHE A 826 -30.57 -3.56 -5.34
C PHE A 826 -31.47 -4.46 -6.20
N ASP A 827 -32.68 -4.04 -6.53
CA ASP A 827 -33.60 -4.83 -7.37
C ASP A 827 -33.05 -5.02 -8.79
N LEU A 828 -32.48 -3.97 -9.38
CA LEU A 828 -31.85 -4.07 -10.71
C LEU A 828 -30.61 -4.97 -10.69
N ILE A 829 -29.84 -4.95 -9.60
CA ILE A 829 -28.68 -5.82 -9.41
C ILE A 829 -29.11 -7.28 -9.21
N ASN A 830 -30.15 -7.54 -8.41
CA ASN A 830 -30.71 -8.87 -8.22
C ASN A 830 -31.25 -9.45 -9.53
N ASN A 831 -31.95 -8.63 -10.33
CA ASN A 831 -32.39 -9.02 -11.67
C ASN A 831 -31.21 -9.34 -12.61
N LEU A 832 -30.10 -8.60 -12.51
CA LEU A 832 -28.86 -8.92 -13.23
C LEU A 832 -28.28 -10.27 -12.80
N ILE A 833 -28.27 -10.59 -11.50
CA ILE A 833 -27.80 -11.88 -10.97
C ILE A 833 -28.71 -13.01 -11.47
N MET A 834 -30.04 -12.87 -11.37
CA MET A 834 -30.99 -13.86 -11.86
C MET A 834 -30.85 -14.09 -13.38
N PHE A 835 -30.68 -13.01 -14.14
CA PHE A 835 -30.42 -13.10 -15.58
C PHE A 835 -29.12 -13.81 -15.89
N ARG A 836 -28.04 -13.50 -15.14
CA ARG A 836 -26.76 -14.19 -15.28
C ARG A 836 -26.94 -15.67 -15.00
N ASN A 837 -27.55 -16.06 -13.88
CA ASN A 837 -27.68 -17.46 -13.46
C ASN A 837 -28.50 -18.29 -14.47
N ASN A 838 -29.43 -17.67 -15.19
CA ASN A 838 -30.24 -18.28 -16.25
C ASN A 838 -29.78 -17.93 -17.69
N LEU A 839 -28.55 -17.41 -17.86
CA LEU A 839 -28.11 -16.84 -19.15
C LEU A 839 -28.28 -17.82 -20.32
N GLU A 840 -27.85 -19.08 -20.20
CA GLU A 840 -27.90 -20.05 -21.30
C GLU A 840 -29.35 -20.39 -21.71
N SER A 841 -30.21 -20.70 -20.75
CA SER A 841 -31.62 -21.03 -21.01
C SER A 841 -32.36 -19.86 -21.64
N ILE A 842 -32.05 -18.63 -21.23
CA ILE A 842 -32.62 -17.41 -21.82
C ILE A 842 -32.10 -17.19 -23.24
N LEU A 843 -30.81 -17.40 -23.52
CA LEU A 843 -30.25 -17.22 -24.87
C LEU A 843 -30.77 -18.25 -25.89
N ILE A 844 -31.11 -19.46 -25.44
CA ILE A 844 -31.69 -20.50 -26.29
C ILE A 844 -33.13 -20.17 -26.69
N ASN A 845 -33.88 -19.43 -25.86
CA ASN A 845 -35.27 -19.05 -26.11
C ASN A 845 -35.40 -17.57 -26.51
N GLN A 846 -35.59 -17.34 -27.81
CA GLN A 846 -35.67 -15.99 -28.38
C GLN A 846 -36.79 -15.13 -27.76
N LYS A 847 -37.96 -15.72 -27.46
CA LYS A 847 -39.10 -15.00 -26.87
C LYS A 847 -38.76 -14.54 -25.45
N THR A 848 -38.21 -15.43 -24.63
CA THR A 848 -37.76 -15.10 -23.27
C THR A 848 -36.66 -14.04 -23.29
N PHE A 849 -35.70 -14.15 -24.21
CA PHE A 849 -34.65 -13.15 -24.37
C PHE A 849 -35.21 -11.75 -24.69
N MET A 850 -36.20 -11.65 -25.59
CA MET A 850 -36.81 -10.37 -25.95
C MET A 850 -37.54 -9.71 -24.77
N ASN A 851 -38.21 -10.52 -23.93
CA ASN A 851 -38.85 -10.03 -22.71
C ASN A 851 -37.83 -9.49 -21.69
N VAL A 852 -36.69 -10.16 -21.55
CA VAL A 852 -35.65 -9.70 -20.61
C VAL A 852 -34.91 -8.47 -21.14
N LYS A 853 -34.73 -8.37 -22.45
CA LYS A 853 -34.05 -7.25 -23.12
C LYS A 853 -34.76 -5.90 -22.89
N SER A 854 -36.07 -5.90 -22.71
CA SER A 854 -36.85 -4.67 -22.43
C SER A 854 -36.77 -4.22 -20.97
N ALA A 855 -36.27 -5.06 -20.06
CA ALA A 855 -36.15 -4.71 -18.64
C ALA A 855 -35.08 -3.63 -18.39
N GLU A 856 -35.33 -2.76 -17.40
CA GLU A 856 -34.47 -1.62 -17.10
C GLU A 856 -33.03 -2.03 -16.77
N PHE A 857 -32.84 -3.10 -15.98
CA PHE A 857 -31.51 -3.59 -15.58
C PHE A 857 -30.66 -3.96 -16.79
N TYR A 858 -31.27 -4.49 -17.86
CA TYR A 858 -30.57 -4.94 -19.05
C TYR A 858 -29.92 -3.76 -19.77
N SER A 859 -30.71 -2.70 -20.01
CA SER A 859 -30.21 -1.47 -20.65
C SER A 859 -29.16 -0.76 -19.78
N THR A 860 -29.28 -0.87 -18.46
CA THR A 860 -28.41 -0.24 -17.47
C THR A 860 -27.04 -0.93 -17.41
N TYR A 861 -27.00 -2.25 -17.26
CA TYR A 861 -25.76 -2.97 -16.94
C TYR A 861 -25.17 -3.82 -18.06
N ILE A 862 -25.96 -4.29 -19.04
CA ILE A 862 -25.46 -5.23 -20.05
C ILE A 862 -24.78 -4.48 -21.20
N LYS A 863 -23.44 -4.53 -21.27
CA LYS A 863 -22.68 -3.97 -22.39
C LYS A 863 -22.73 -4.88 -23.61
N SER A 864 -22.44 -6.16 -23.44
CA SER A 864 -22.46 -7.18 -24.49
C SER A 864 -22.56 -8.57 -23.88
N ILE A 865 -23.06 -9.54 -24.64
CA ILE A 865 -23.06 -10.96 -24.29
C ILE A 865 -22.08 -11.66 -25.24
N LYS A 866 -20.99 -12.17 -24.69
CA LYS A 866 -19.90 -12.83 -25.42
C LYS A 866 -19.85 -14.30 -25.06
N PHE A 867 -18.97 -15.08 -25.69
CA PHE A 867 -18.81 -16.49 -25.36
C PHE A 867 -17.36 -16.98 -25.44
N ILE A 868 -17.07 -18.07 -24.76
CA ILE A 868 -15.81 -18.82 -24.80
C ILE A 868 -16.07 -20.12 -25.59
N PRO A 869 -15.41 -20.36 -26.73
CA PRO A 869 -15.49 -21.64 -27.41
C PRO A 869 -14.83 -22.76 -26.60
N ALA A 870 -15.41 -23.95 -26.64
CA ALA A 870 -14.79 -25.19 -26.17
C ALA A 870 -13.74 -25.66 -27.19
N PHE A 871 -12.63 -24.90 -27.32
CA PHE A 871 -11.63 -25.12 -28.38
C PHE A 871 -11.12 -26.56 -28.47
N ARG A 872 -11.05 -27.27 -27.34
CA ARG A 872 -10.59 -28.66 -27.30
C ARG A 872 -11.49 -29.61 -28.08
N ALA A 873 -12.81 -29.38 -28.11
CA ALA A 873 -13.76 -30.13 -28.93
C ALA A 873 -13.50 -29.97 -30.45
N PHE A 874 -12.74 -28.95 -30.84
CA PHE A 874 -12.32 -28.68 -32.22
C PHE A 874 -10.84 -29.03 -32.45
N GLY A 875 -10.16 -29.69 -31.50
CA GLY A 875 -8.74 -30.07 -31.59
C GLY A 875 -7.76 -28.92 -31.36
N LEU A 876 -8.23 -27.81 -30.79
CA LEU A 876 -7.48 -26.58 -30.57
C LEU A 876 -7.36 -26.25 -29.08
N ALA A 877 -6.39 -25.41 -28.73
CA ALA A 877 -6.30 -24.77 -27.43
C ALA A 877 -5.97 -23.29 -27.56
N LYS A 878 -6.36 -22.55 -26.53
CA LYS A 878 -6.10 -21.13 -26.42
C LYS A 878 -4.87 -20.91 -25.54
N TYR A 879 -3.80 -20.44 -26.18
CA TYR A 879 -2.50 -20.20 -25.56
C TYR A 879 -2.31 -18.72 -25.24
N TYR A 880 -1.52 -18.49 -24.19
CA TYR A 880 -1.05 -17.19 -23.75
C TYR A 880 0.45 -17.21 -23.60
N LEU A 881 1.09 -16.15 -24.05
CA LEU A 881 2.52 -15.94 -23.96
C LEU A 881 2.76 -14.59 -23.30
N TYR A 882 3.25 -14.62 -22.06
CA TYR A 882 3.97 -13.49 -21.48
C TYR A 882 5.41 -13.53 -21.98
N PHE A 883 5.87 -12.45 -22.60
CA PHE A 883 7.19 -12.38 -23.22
C PHE A 883 7.89 -11.08 -22.85
N PHE A 884 9.06 -11.19 -22.23
CA PHE A 884 9.90 -10.08 -21.85
C PHE A 884 11.32 -10.28 -22.39
N PRO A 885 11.71 -9.57 -23.47
CA PRO A 885 13.04 -9.71 -24.06
C PRO A 885 14.10 -8.87 -23.35
N HIS A 886 15.37 -9.17 -23.63
CA HIS A 886 16.51 -8.33 -23.28
C HIS A 886 16.65 -7.09 -24.17
N ASP A 887 16.28 -7.23 -25.44
CA ASP A 887 16.28 -6.16 -26.43
C ASP A 887 15.27 -6.50 -27.53
N TRP A 888 14.39 -5.57 -27.87
CA TRP A 888 13.41 -5.74 -28.95
C TRP A 888 14.04 -5.75 -30.34
N ASP A 889 15.25 -5.22 -30.52
CA ASP A 889 15.93 -5.21 -31.82
C ASP A 889 16.43 -6.61 -32.23
N GLU A 890 16.64 -7.51 -31.27
CA GLU A 890 17.00 -8.92 -31.53
C GLU A 890 15.78 -9.82 -31.83
N ILE A 891 14.58 -9.27 -31.65
CA ILE A 891 13.31 -9.98 -31.73
C ILE A 891 12.60 -9.66 -33.05
N ASP A 892 12.22 -10.71 -33.75
CA ASP A 892 11.29 -10.65 -34.87
C ASP A 892 9.87 -10.78 -34.32
N ILE A 893 9.20 -9.63 -34.16
CA ILE A 893 7.84 -9.59 -33.59
C ILE A 893 6.84 -10.29 -34.52
N LYS A 894 7.11 -10.35 -35.83
CA LYS A 894 6.24 -11.04 -36.80
C LYS A 894 6.29 -12.56 -36.60
N LEU A 895 7.45 -13.11 -36.22
CA LEU A 895 7.56 -14.53 -35.84
C LEU A 895 6.95 -14.84 -34.47
N LEU A 896 6.92 -13.88 -33.53
CA LEU A 896 6.15 -14.04 -32.28
C LEU A 896 4.64 -14.01 -32.54
N LEU A 897 4.19 -13.14 -33.44
CA LEU A 897 2.81 -13.03 -33.89
C LEU A 897 2.51 -14.03 -35.01
N ILE A 898 2.60 -15.31 -34.66
CA ILE A 898 2.25 -16.44 -35.53
C ILE A 898 0.85 -16.20 -36.13
N ASN A 899 0.59 -16.73 -37.32
CA ASN A 899 -0.64 -16.49 -38.08
C ASN A 899 -1.97 -16.85 -37.38
N SER A 900 -1.95 -17.43 -36.19
CA SER A 900 -3.11 -17.71 -35.36
C SER A 900 -3.26 -16.81 -34.12
N PHE A 901 -2.53 -15.69 -34.04
CA PHE A 901 -2.65 -14.73 -32.93
C PHE A 901 -4.08 -14.16 -32.83
N GLN A 902 -4.55 -13.89 -31.62
CA GLN A 902 -5.88 -13.35 -31.35
C GLN A 902 -5.82 -11.92 -30.79
N SER A 903 -4.84 -11.64 -29.93
CA SER A 903 -4.65 -10.30 -29.41
C SER A 903 -3.24 -10.15 -28.85
N ILE A 904 -2.71 -8.94 -28.93
CA ILE A 904 -1.51 -8.52 -28.22
C ILE A 904 -1.89 -7.41 -27.25
N LYS A 905 -1.35 -7.48 -26.04
CA LYS A 905 -1.47 -6.45 -25.02
C LYS A 905 -0.11 -6.16 -24.42
N TYR A 906 0.03 -5.00 -23.80
CA TYR A 906 1.23 -4.63 -23.05
C TYR A 906 0.86 -3.64 -21.95
N PRO A 907 1.64 -3.55 -20.85
CA PRO A 907 1.36 -2.57 -19.80
C PRO A 907 1.49 -1.14 -20.33
N ALA A 908 0.68 -0.21 -19.83
CA ALA A 908 0.74 1.22 -20.18
C ALA A 908 1.97 1.92 -19.55
N GLN A 909 3.17 1.57 -20.00
CA GLN A 909 4.44 2.07 -19.48
C GLN A 909 5.46 2.24 -20.60
N ILE A 910 6.35 3.24 -20.50
CA ILE A 910 7.48 3.42 -21.41
C ILE A 910 8.74 3.01 -20.65
N ASP A 911 9.35 1.91 -21.07
CA ASP A 911 10.63 1.42 -20.56
C ASP A 911 11.43 0.90 -21.77
N PRO A 912 12.77 1.02 -21.82
CA PRO A 912 13.58 0.48 -22.91
C PRO A 912 13.22 -0.96 -23.32
N ASN A 913 12.79 -1.80 -22.36
CA ASN A 913 12.25 -3.12 -22.65
C ASN A 913 10.85 -3.28 -22.04
N GLN A 914 9.84 -3.32 -22.91
CA GLN A 914 8.44 -3.49 -22.50
C GLN A 914 8.00 -4.95 -22.67
N PRO A 915 7.38 -5.59 -21.68
CA PRO A 915 6.83 -6.92 -21.86
C PRO A 915 5.54 -6.88 -22.69
N ILE A 916 5.28 -7.96 -23.43
CA ILE A 916 4.03 -8.16 -24.15
C ILE A 916 3.31 -9.41 -23.65
N PHE A 917 1.99 -9.40 -23.82
CA PHE A 917 1.09 -10.50 -23.51
C PHE A 917 0.31 -10.85 -24.77
N ILE A 918 0.71 -11.94 -25.42
CA ILE A 918 0.11 -12.45 -26.65
C ILE A 918 -0.89 -13.55 -26.30
N LYS A 919 -2.01 -13.55 -26.99
CA LYS A 919 -2.99 -14.64 -26.97
C LYS A 919 -3.10 -15.22 -28.37
N SER A 920 -3.06 -16.54 -28.51
CA SER A 920 -3.07 -17.25 -29.80
C SER A 920 -3.89 -18.54 -29.74
N LEU A 921 -4.26 -19.09 -30.90
CA LEU A 921 -4.81 -20.44 -31.01
C LEU A 921 -3.76 -21.40 -31.57
N PHE A 922 -3.62 -22.57 -30.98
CA PHE A 922 -2.77 -23.63 -31.51
C PHE A 922 -3.46 -24.99 -31.42
N PRO A 923 -2.96 -25.99 -32.15
CA PRO A 923 -3.33 -27.38 -31.92
C PRO A 923 -3.11 -27.77 -30.45
N TYR A 924 -4.04 -28.55 -29.89
CA TYR A 924 -3.99 -28.95 -28.48
C TYR A 924 -2.69 -29.70 -28.15
N ARG A 925 -2.03 -29.32 -27.03
CA ARG A 925 -0.73 -29.83 -26.55
C ARG A 925 0.45 -29.75 -27.52
N THR A 926 0.26 -29.13 -28.69
CA THR A 926 1.29 -29.03 -29.73
C THR A 926 1.41 -27.57 -30.20
N PRO A 927 1.69 -26.60 -29.30
CA PRO A 927 1.88 -25.22 -29.72
C PRO A 927 3.22 -25.07 -30.44
N ASN A 928 3.32 -24.11 -31.36
CA ASN A 928 4.57 -23.85 -32.05
C ASN A 928 5.57 -23.11 -31.14
N LYS A 929 6.44 -23.85 -30.47
CA LYS A 929 7.49 -23.30 -29.59
C LYS A 929 8.84 -23.08 -30.28
N SER A 930 8.95 -23.38 -31.58
CA SER A 930 10.24 -23.38 -32.29
C SER A 930 11.02 -22.07 -32.14
N TYR A 931 10.34 -20.94 -32.38
CA TYR A 931 10.97 -19.63 -32.27
C TYR A 931 11.32 -19.26 -30.82
N ILE A 932 10.43 -19.54 -29.87
CA ILE A 932 10.68 -19.28 -28.45
C ILE A 932 11.87 -20.11 -27.96
N ASN A 933 11.92 -21.39 -28.31
CA ASN A 933 13.02 -22.27 -27.94
C ASN A 933 14.35 -21.80 -28.54
N TRP A 934 14.35 -21.34 -29.80
CA TRP A 934 15.54 -20.73 -30.41
C TRP A 934 16.01 -19.48 -29.67
N LEU A 935 15.06 -18.61 -29.28
CA LEU A 935 15.36 -17.40 -28.51
C LEU A 935 15.91 -17.71 -27.13
N ILE A 936 15.45 -18.78 -26.48
CA ILE A 936 15.93 -19.23 -25.15
C ILE A 936 17.29 -19.90 -25.25
N GLN A 937 17.41 -20.95 -26.09
CA GLN A 937 18.54 -21.88 -26.08
C GLN A 937 19.72 -21.35 -26.88
N SER A 938 19.46 -20.80 -28.08
CA SER A 938 20.51 -20.41 -29.02
C SER A 938 20.85 -18.92 -28.88
N LYS A 939 19.87 -18.02 -29.00
CA LYS A 939 20.11 -16.57 -28.94
C LYS A 939 20.28 -16.02 -27.53
N LYS A 940 19.68 -16.67 -26.51
CA LYS A 940 19.61 -16.18 -25.13
C LYS A 940 19.07 -14.74 -25.02
N ALA A 941 18.10 -14.40 -25.88
CA ALA A 941 17.56 -13.04 -26.02
C ALA A 941 16.35 -12.77 -25.10
N ILE A 942 15.89 -13.78 -24.36
CA ILE A 942 14.73 -13.68 -23.45
C ILE A 942 15.19 -13.46 -22.02
N ARG A 943 14.58 -12.47 -21.35
CA ARG A 943 14.73 -12.26 -19.91
C ARG A 943 13.76 -13.15 -19.12
N GLU A 944 12.47 -13.05 -19.44
CA GLU A 944 11.40 -13.81 -18.78
C GLU A 944 10.35 -14.23 -19.83
N CYS A 945 9.85 -15.47 -19.74
CA CYS A 945 8.81 -15.98 -20.62
C CYS A 945 7.91 -16.97 -19.86
N CYS A 946 6.60 -16.85 -20.03
CA CYS A 946 5.64 -17.83 -19.52
C CYS A 946 4.62 -18.15 -20.63
N HIS A 947 4.60 -19.40 -21.09
CA HIS A 947 3.76 -19.87 -22.18
C HIS A 947 2.85 -20.98 -21.71
N PHE A 948 1.53 -20.76 -21.74
CA PHE A 948 0.55 -21.66 -21.15
C PHE A 948 -0.76 -21.70 -21.92
N PHE A 949 -1.56 -22.75 -21.72
CA PHE A 949 -2.94 -22.84 -22.21
C PHE A 949 -3.94 -22.96 -21.07
N ILE A 950 -5.21 -22.69 -21.36
CA ILE A 950 -6.31 -22.79 -20.38
C ILE A 950 -6.89 -24.21 -20.41
N LYS A 951 -7.00 -24.84 -19.24
CA LYS A 951 -7.72 -26.10 -19.00
C LYS A 951 -9.16 -25.87 -18.59
N LYS A 952 -9.38 -24.97 -17.62
CA LYS A 952 -10.68 -24.73 -17.01
C LYS A 952 -10.89 -23.25 -16.69
N VAL A 953 -12.14 -22.80 -16.67
CA VAL A 953 -12.50 -21.42 -16.34
C VAL A 953 -13.56 -21.38 -15.24
N TYR A 954 -13.28 -20.62 -14.19
CA TYR A 954 -14.25 -20.25 -13.17
C TYR A 954 -14.65 -18.79 -13.39
N ASP A 955 -15.90 -18.54 -13.78
CA ASP A 955 -16.46 -17.20 -13.90
C ASP A 955 -17.22 -16.85 -12.63
N ILE A 956 -16.73 -15.84 -11.92
CA ILE A 956 -17.26 -15.38 -10.64
C ILE A 956 -17.87 -14.01 -10.87
N THR A 957 -19.18 -13.90 -10.64
CA THR A 957 -19.85 -12.60 -10.59
C THR A 957 -20.98 -12.61 -9.58
N HIS A 958 -20.87 -11.77 -8.55
CA HIS A 958 -21.87 -11.61 -7.48
C HIS A 958 -21.85 -10.17 -6.94
N PHE A 959 -22.88 -9.79 -6.18
CA PHE A 959 -22.99 -8.43 -5.62
C PHE A 959 -23.33 -8.41 -4.12
N ASP A 960 -23.24 -9.55 -3.45
CA ASP A 960 -23.96 -9.79 -2.19
C ASP A 960 -23.22 -9.26 -0.95
N HIS A 961 -21.94 -8.83 -1.10
CA HIS A 961 -21.05 -8.56 0.05
C HIS A 961 -20.36 -7.19 0.04
N SER A 962 -20.47 -6.44 -1.04
CA SER A 962 -19.55 -5.31 -1.30
C SER A 962 -20.17 -4.23 -2.18
N LEU A 963 -21.45 -4.33 -2.55
CA LEU A 963 -22.17 -3.30 -3.27
C LEU A 963 -23.25 -2.70 -2.37
N SER A 964 -23.21 -1.37 -2.19
CA SER A 964 -24.19 -0.61 -1.42
C SER A 964 -24.91 0.41 -2.31
N SER A 965 -25.92 1.09 -1.77
CA SER A 965 -26.54 2.24 -2.44
C SER A 965 -25.54 3.37 -2.78
N ARG A 966 -24.37 3.38 -2.12
CA ARG A 966 -23.27 4.34 -2.36
C ARG A 966 -22.20 3.83 -3.34
N GLY A 967 -22.33 2.61 -3.87
CA GLY A 967 -21.36 1.98 -4.78
C GLY A 967 -20.56 0.85 -4.14
N TRP A 968 -19.43 0.51 -4.78
CA TRP A 968 -18.57 -0.62 -4.37
C TRP A 968 -17.80 -0.26 -3.10
N HIS A 969 -17.73 -1.20 -2.16
CA HIS A 969 -16.94 -1.09 -0.95
C HIS A 969 -15.92 -2.23 -0.88
N TYR A 970 -14.74 -1.98 -1.44
CA TYR A 970 -13.59 -2.88 -1.36
C TYR A 970 -12.67 -2.49 -0.21
N SER A 971 -12.20 -3.49 0.51
CA SER A 971 -11.24 -3.33 1.59
C SER A 971 -10.25 -4.49 1.53
N SER A 972 -8.97 -4.17 1.37
CA SER A 972 -7.85 -5.12 1.43
C SER A 972 -7.90 -5.95 2.72
N ASN A 973 -8.31 -5.30 3.81
CA ASN A 973 -8.45 -5.92 5.13
C ASN A 973 -9.59 -6.94 5.20
N ARG A 974 -10.76 -6.63 4.61
CA ARG A 974 -11.87 -7.60 4.52
C ARG A 974 -11.48 -8.80 3.66
N PHE A 975 -10.76 -8.56 2.56
CA PHE A 975 -10.21 -9.62 1.74
C PHE A 975 -9.22 -10.50 2.52
N LYS A 976 -8.36 -9.89 3.34
CA LYS A 976 -7.43 -10.62 4.20
C LYS A 976 -8.15 -11.50 5.23
N ILE A 977 -9.19 -11.00 5.90
CA ILE A 977 -9.99 -11.79 6.86
C ILE A 977 -10.68 -12.95 6.15
N HIS A 978 -11.30 -12.67 5.00
CA HIS A 978 -11.91 -13.72 4.20
C HIS A 978 -10.88 -14.81 3.81
N THR A 979 -9.70 -14.39 3.37
CA THR A 979 -8.59 -15.30 3.07
C THR A 979 -8.20 -16.15 4.28
N GLN A 980 -8.06 -15.54 5.45
CA GLN A 980 -7.74 -16.22 6.70
C GLN A 980 -8.81 -17.24 7.10
N ASN A 981 -10.10 -16.88 7.01
CA ASN A 981 -11.20 -17.79 7.31
C ASN A 981 -11.21 -18.99 6.35
N VAL A 982 -11.05 -18.76 5.04
CA VAL A 982 -10.98 -19.84 4.05
C VAL A 982 -9.78 -20.76 4.29
N LEU A 983 -8.65 -20.23 4.76
CA LEU A 983 -7.45 -21.02 5.02
C LEU A 983 -7.49 -21.79 6.35
N PHE A 984 -8.12 -21.23 7.39
CA PHE A 984 -7.92 -21.68 8.78
C PHE A 984 -9.19 -22.01 9.56
N ASP A 985 -10.38 -21.62 9.10
CA ASP A 985 -11.64 -21.91 9.79
C ASP A 985 -12.39 -23.06 9.08
N PRO A 986 -12.39 -24.29 9.66
CA PRO A 986 -13.07 -25.44 9.06
C PRO A 986 -14.59 -25.29 9.02
N ASN A 987 -15.16 -24.43 9.88
CA ASN A 987 -16.60 -24.17 9.92
C ASN A 987 -17.01 -23.03 8.98
N TYR A 988 -16.05 -22.36 8.33
CA TYR A 988 -16.34 -21.28 7.39
C TYR A 988 -16.94 -21.83 6.10
N THR A 989 -18.27 -21.91 6.10
CA THR A 989 -19.08 -22.25 4.92
C THR A 989 -19.27 -21.00 4.07
N HIS A 990 -18.27 -20.68 3.24
CA HIS A 990 -18.47 -19.66 2.21
C HIS A 990 -19.54 -20.16 1.23
N GLN A 991 -20.68 -19.47 1.12
CA GLN A 991 -21.70 -19.79 0.14
C GLN A 991 -21.15 -19.53 -1.28
N MET A 992 -20.61 -20.57 -1.92
CA MET A 992 -20.09 -20.54 -3.29
C MET A 992 -21.18 -20.41 -4.37
N GLN A 993 -22.38 -19.92 -4.05
CA GLN A 993 -23.60 -20.10 -4.85
C GLN A 993 -23.57 -19.46 -6.26
N ASN A 994 -22.52 -18.72 -6.62
CA ASN A 994 -22.45 -17.94 -7.87
C ASN A 994 -21.20 -18.22 -8.74
N ILE A 995 -20.50 -19.35 -8.56
CA ILE A 995 -19.36 -19.72 -9.42
C ILE A 995 -19.85 -20.57 -10.61
N ARG A 996 -19.60 -20.10 -11.83
CA ARG A 996 -19.83 -20.90 -13.04
C ARG A 996 -18.55 -21.57 -13.46
N GLU A 997 -18.57 -22.89 -13.54
CA GLU A 997 -17.45 -23.68 -14.03
C GLU A 997 -17.66 -24.01 -15.50
N PHE A 998 -16.70 -23.65 -16.33
CA PHE A 998 -16.63 -24.06 -17.72
C PHE A 998 -15.46 -25.02 -17.84
N ASP A 999 -15.77 -26.31 -17.90
CA ASP A 999 -14.79 -27.32 -18.22
C ASP A 999 -14.48 -27.26 -19.72
N ILE A 1000 -13.27 -26.84 -20.06
CA ILE A 1000 -12.78 -26.81 -21.44
C ILE A 1000 -12.02 -28.13 -21.73
N ASP A 1001 -11.77 -28.95 -20.71
CA ASP A 1001 -10.88 -30.11 -20.70
C ASP A 1001 -11.62 -31.47 -20.62
N ASP A 1002 -12.91 -31.51 -20.30
CA ASP A 1002 -13.68 -32.77 -20.16
C ASP A 1002 -13.86 -33.48 -21.51
N PHE A 1003 -12.98 -34.46 -21.76
CA PHE A 1003 -12.92 -35.27 -22.98
C PHE A 1003 -13.29 -36.71 -22.64
N SER A 1004 -14.57 -36.96 -22.36
CA SER A 1004 -15.11 -38.31 -22.36
C SER A 1004 -15.46 -38.71 -23.81
N ASN A 1005 -14.50 -39.32 -24.53
CA ASN A 1005 -14.70 -40.08 -25.78
C ASN A 1005 -15.39 -39.39 -26.98
N SER A 1006 -15.43 -38.05 -27.09
CA SER A 1006 -16.08 -37.38 -28.23
C SER A 1006 -15.18 -37.24 -29.46
N GLU A 1007 -15.76 -37.40 -30.66
CA GLU A 1007 -15.09 -37.12 -31.94
C GLU A 1007 -14.69 -35.63 -32.03
N VAL A 1008 -13.47 -35.35 -32.49
CA VAL A 1008 -13.01 -33.98 -32.75
C VAL A 1008 -13.79 -33.37 -33.92
N HIS A 1009 -14.44 -32.22 -33.68
CA HIS A 1009 -15.12 -31.45 -34.73
C HIS A 1009 -14.10 -30.77 -35.65
N GLY A 1010 -13.70 -31.47 -36.71
CA GLY A 1010 -12.74 -30.99 -37.71
C GLY A 1010 -13.30 -29.96 -38.69
N LEU A 1011 -12.44 -29.48 -39.61
CA LEU A 1011 -12.76 -28.40 -40.57
C LEU A 1011 -14.04 -28.61 -41.39
N GLN A 1012 -14.43 -29.87 -41.65
CA GLN A 1012 -15.58 -30.22 -42.49
C GLN A 1012 -16.88 -30.45 -41.70
N THR A 1013 -16.89 -30.30 -40.37
CA THR A 1013 -18.10 -30.57 -39.59
C THR A 1013 -19.01 -29.34 -39.51
N PRO A 1014 -20.34 -29.51 -39.43
CA PRO A 1014 -21.29 -28.40 -39.27
C PRO A 1014 -21.01 -27.54 -38.03
N GLU A 1015 -20.47 -28.13 -36.96
CA GLU A 1015 -20.13 -27.40 -35.73
C GLU A 1015 -18.94 -26.46 -35.95
N PHE A 1016 -17.91 -26.89 -36.68
CA PHE A 1016 -16.75 -26.05 -36.97
C PHE A 1016 -17.16 -24.90 -37.90
N GLU A 1017 -17.94 -25.20 -38.93
CA GLU A 1017 -18.50 -24.16 -39.83
C GLU A 1017 -19.33 -23.15 -39.03
N ALA A 1018 -20.26 -23.63 -38.19
CA ALA A 1018 -21.07 -22.78 -37.32
C ALA A 1018 -20.21 -21.90 -36.41
N LEU A 1019 -19.13 -22.44 -35.81
CA LEU A 1019 -18.20 -21.69 -34.97
C LEU A 1019 -17.50 -20.58 -35.78
N THR A 1020 -16.97 -20.89 -36.97
CA THR A 1020 -16.24 -19.91 -37.80
C THR A 1020 -17.09 -18.71 -38.22
N GLN A 1021 -18.42 -18.90 -38.36
CA GLN A 1021 -19.35 -17.82 -38.69
C GLN A 1021 -19.64 -16.86 -37.51
N ILE A 1022 -19.45 -17.31 -36.27
CA ILE A 1022 -19.72 -16.52 -35.05
C ILE A 1022 -18.45 -16.19 -34.24
N TYR A 1023 -17.31 -16.75 -34.65
CA TYR A 1023 -16.02 -16.60 -34.01
C TYR A 1023 -14.93 -16.42 -35.06
N ASN A 1024 -14.25 -15.28 -34.99
CA ASN A 1024 -13.03 -15.04 -35.74
C ASN A 1024 -11.85 -14.83 -34.76
N ARG A 1025 -11.30 -13.63 -34.70
CA ARG A 1025 -10.39 -13.19 -33.64
C ARG A 1025 -11.08 -13.09 -32.27
N HIS A 1026 -12.36 -12.71 -32.26
CA HIS A 1026 -13.17 -12.54 -31.05
C HIS A 1026 -14.59 -13.08 -31.26
N SER A 1027 -15.25 -13.49 -30.19
CA SER A 1027 -16.67 -13.85 -30.24
C SER A 1027 -17.53 -12.64 -30.63
N ILE A 1028 -18.54 -12.85 -31.48
CA ILE A 1028 -19.58 -11.84 -31.75
C ILE A 1028 -20.32 -11.42 -30.47
N ASP A 1029 -21.03 -10.28 -30.51
CA ASP A 1029 -21.97 -9.91 -29.45
C ASP A 1029 -23.32 -10.59 -29.69
N ILE A 1030 -23.61 -11.68 -28.96
CA ILE A 1030 -24.80 -12.51 -29.14
C ILE A 1030 -26.08 -11.66 -29.10
N LYS A 1031 -26.16 -10.68 -28.21
CA LYS A 1031 -27.38 -9.85 -28.05
C LYS A 1031 -27.71 -9.00 -29.27
N SER A 1032 -26.71 -8.70 -30.12
CA SER A 1032 -26.90 -7.93 -31.35
C SER A 1032 -27.61 -8.74 -32.44
N PHE A 1033 -27.66 -10.07 -32.32
CA PHE A 1033 -28.25 -10.97 -33.32
C PHE A 1033 -29.57 -11.58 -32.87
N LEU A 1034 -29.71 -11.95 -31.58
CA LEU A 1034 -30.90 -12.63 -31.06
C LEU A 1034 -32.22 -11.84 -31.22
N GLY A 1035 -32.15 -10.51 -31.44
CA GLY A 1035 -33.32 -9.67 -31.71
C GLY A 1035 -33.46 -9.21 -33.16
N THR A 1036 -32.86 -9.91 -34.12
CA THR A 1036 -32.83 -9.53 -35.55
C THR A 1036 -33.31 -10.68 -36.45
N ASN A 1037 -33.62 -10.39 -37.72
CA ASN A 1037 -34.04 -11.39 -38.70
C ASN A 1037 -32.87 -12.25 -39.26
N LYS A 1038 -31.71 -12.28 -38.58
CA LYS A 1038 -30.54 -13.08 -38.97
C LYS A 1038 -30.66 -14.54 -38.50
N PHE A 1039 -31.69 -15.24 -38.98
CA PHE A 1039 -32.04 -16.61 -38.58
C PHE A 1039 -30.87 -17.62 -38.66
N PRO A 1040 -30.00 -17.61 -39.69
CA PRO A 1040 -28.89 -18.57 -39.77
C PRO A 1040 -27.90 -18.43 -38.61
N THR A 1041 -27.50 -17.19 -38.26
CA THR A 1041 -26.60 -16.93 -37.14
C THR A 1041 -27.22 -17.33 -35.80
N ILE A 1042 -28.52 -17.08 -35.62
CA ILE A 1042 -29.25 -17.48 -34.41
C ILE A 1042 -29.27 -19.01 -34.29
N LYS A 1043 -29.56 -19.73 -35.38
CA LYS A 1043 -29.55 -21.20 -35.41
C LYS A 1043 -28.18 -21.76 -35.02
N ASN A 1044 -27.09 -21.16 -35.52
CA ASN A 1044 -25.73 -21.55 -35.17
C ASN A 1044 -25.42 -21.34 -33.69
N ILE A 1045 -25.76 -20.16 -33.13
CA ILE A 1045 -25.57 -19.85 -31.70
C ILE A 1045 -26.35 -20.87 -30.85
N THR A 1046 -27.63 -21.08 -31.14
CA THR A 1046 -28.50 -21.99 -30.38
C THR A 1046 -28.02 -23.43 -30.48
N SER A 1047 -27.58 -23.88 -31.65
CA SER A 1047 -27.01 -25.23 -31.86
C SER A 1047 -25.76 -25.44 -30.99
N LEU A 1048 -24.80 -24.51 -31.06
CA LEU A 1048 -23.55 -24.61 -30.31
C LEU A 1048 -23.77 -24.51 -28.79
N LEU A 1049 -24.71 -23.69 -28.32
CA LEU A 1049 -25.09 -23.63 -26.90
C LEU A 1049 -25.70 -24.95 -26.42
N LYS A 1050 -26.65 -25.53 -27.17
CA LYS A 1050 -27.29 -26.82 -26.83
C LYS A 1050 -26.28 -27.97 -26.76
N LYS A 1051 -25.27 -27.96 -27.64
CA LYS A 1051 -24.18 -28.93 -27.65
C LYS A 1051 -23.06 -28.63 -26.64
N LYS A 1052 -23.18 -27.56 -25.84
CA LYS A 1052 -22.14 -27.09 -24.90
C LYS A 1052 -20.77 -26.82 -25.56
N LEU A 1053 -20.77 -26.41 -26.83
CA LEU A 1053 -19.56 -26.08 -27.59
C LEU A 1053 -19.14 -24.60 -27.46
N ILE A 1054 -20.03 -23.75 -26.93
CA ILE A 1054 -19.73 -22.37 -26.56
C ILE A 1054 -20.35 -22.04 -25.21
N PHE A 1055 -19.63 -21.27 -24.39
CA PHE A 1055 -20.05 -20.88 -23.03
C PHE A 1055 -20.26 -19.36 -22.95
N PRO A 1056 -21.50 -18.87 -22.77
CA PRO A 1056 -21.78 -17.44 -22.78
C PRO A 1056 -21.41 -16.77 -21.46
N TYR A 1057 -20.93 -15.53 -21.56
CA TYR A 1057 -20.60 -14.67 -20.41
C TYR A 1057 -20.98 -13.21 -20.66
N LEU A 1058 -21.13 -12.45 -19.58
CA LEU A 1058 -21.53 -11.05 -19.61
C LEU A 1058 -20.31 -10.11 -19.60
N ASN A 1059 -20.36 -9.06 -20.41
CA ASN A 1059 -19.57 -7.86 -20.18
C ASN A 1059 -20.49 -6.76 -19.64
N LEU A 1060 -20.12 -6.19 -18.50
CA LEU A 1060 -20.93 -5.20 -17.79
C LEU A 1060 -20.50 -3.76 -18.10
N LYS A 1061 -21.42 -2.80 -17.94
CA LYS A 1061 -21.20 -1.34 -17.97
C LYS A 1061 -21.86 -0.69 -16.75
N ASN A 1062 -21.56 0.59 -16.51
CA ASN A 1062 -22.19 1.40 -15.46
C ASN A 1062 -22.00 0.89 -14.02
N LEU A 1063 -20.93 0.12 -13.76
CA LEU A 1063 -20.55 -0.34 -12.42
C LEU A 1063 -19.35 0.39 -11.83
N ASP A 1064 -18.84 1.42 -12.49
CA ASP A 1064 -17.66 2.20 -12.05
C ASP A 1064 -16.35 1.39 -11.90
N VAL A 1065 -16.10 0.45 -12.81
CA VAL A 1065 -14.82 -0.28 -12.85
C VAL A 1065 -13.70 0.67 -13.32
N GLN A 1066 -12.67 0.82 -12.51
CA GLN A 1066 -11.57 1.78 -12.70
C GLN A 1066 -10.22 1.11 -13.03
N ASP A 1067 -9.98 -0.10 -12.54
CA ASP A 1067 -8.75 -0.86 -12.78
C ASP A 1067 -9.05 -2.34 -13.06
N LYS A 1068 -8.11 -2.99 -13.77
CA LYS A 1068 -8.08 -4.44 -13.99
C LYS A 1068 -6.66 -4.93 -13.76
N ILE A 1069 -6.52 -6.00 -13.00
CA ILE A 1069 -5.23 -6.69 -12.81
C ILE A 1069 -5.32 -8.12 -13.33
N THR A 1070 -4.18 -8.71 -13.65
CA THR A 1070 -4.06 -10.11 -14.06
C THR A 1070 -2.91 -10.76 -13.31
N LEU A 1071 -3.22 -11.74 -12.48
CA LEU A 1071 -2.24 -12.52 -11.74
C LEU A 1071 -1.89 -13.77 -12.56
N ILE A 1072 -0.62 -14.15 -12.62
CA ILE A 1072 -0.16 -15.40 -13.24
C ILE A 1072 0.66 -16.17 -12.19
N LEU A 1073 0.15 -17.32 -11.78
CA LEU A 1073 0.64 -18.19 -10.72
C LEU A 1073 1.05 -19.54 -11.33
N PRO A 1074 2.27 -19.69 -11.85
CA PRO A 1074 2.78 -20.99 -12.32
C PRO A 1074 3.06 -21.93 -11.15
N SER A 1075 2.99 -23.25 -11.40
CA SER A 1075 3.42 -24.30 -10.45
C SER A 1075 2.70 -24.29 -9.09
N VAL A 1076 1.36 -24.25 -9.10
CA VAL A 1076 0.55 -24.30 -7.88
C VAL A 1076 0.20 -25.74 -7.53
N LYS A 1077 0.26 -26.10 -6.23
CA LYS A 1077 -0.10 -27.44 -5.74
C LYS A 1077 -1.60 -27.72 -5.96
N ILE A 1078 -1.93 -28.93 -6.42
CA ILE A 1078 -3.30 -29.32 -6.84
C ILE A 1078 -4.31 -29.22 -5.69
N ASP A 1079 -3.91 -29.55 -4.45
CA ASP A 1079 -4.74 -29.49 -3.25
C ASP A 1079 -5.19 -28.05 -2.88
N LEU A 1080 -4.53 -27.03 -3.44
CA LEU A 1080 -4.86 -25.62 -3.21
C LEU A 1080 -5.98 -25.11 -4.13
N ASN A 1081 -6.42 -25.87 -5.13
CA ASN A 1081 -7.37 -25.40 -6.16
C ASN A 1081 -8.66 -24.83 -5.55
N LYS A 1082 -9.36 -25.62 -4.73
CA LYS A 1082 -10.61 -25.21 -4.08
C LYS A 1082 -10.41 -23.99 -3.17
N LYS A 1083 -9.28 -23.93 -2.47
CA LYS A 1083 -8.94 -22.79 -1.58
C LYS A 1083 -8.73 -21.51 -2.36
N LEU A 1084 -7.94 -21.54 -3.44
CA LEU A 1084 -7.70 -20.36 -4.28
C LEU A 1084 -8.99 -19.86 -4.94
N VAL A 1085 -9.80 -20.76 -5.48
CA VAL A 1085 -11.11 -20.39 -6.05
C VAL A 1085 -11.99 -19.73 -5.00
N SER A 1086 -12.03 -20.29 -3.78
CA SER A 1086 -12.78 -19.72 -2.66
C SER A 1086 -12.22 -18.38 -2.17
N ILE A 1087 -10.91 -18.17 -2.15
CA ILE A 1087 -10.31 -16.90 -1.70
C ILE A 1087 -10.65 -15.79 -2.69
N PHE A 1088 -10.45 -16.06 -3.99
CA PHE A 1088 -10.69 -15.07 -5.03
C PHE A 1088 -12.17 -14.88 -5.37
N SER A 1089 -13.07 -15.73 -4.83
CA SER A 1089 -14.51 -15.47 -4.88
C SER A 1089 -14.95 -14.29 -4.01
N PHE A 1090 -14.07 -13.71 -3.19
CA PHE A 1090 -14.32 -12.42 -2.54
C PHE A 1090 -14.69 -11.30 -3.52
N PHE A 1091 -14.07 -11.28 -4.70
CA PHE A 1091 -14.25 -10.20 -5.67
C PHE A 1091 -15.54 -10.41 -6.50
N ASN A 1092 -16.34 -9.36 -6.61
CA ASN A 1092 -17.63 -9.31 -7.34
C ASN A 1092 -17.51 -9.66 -8.81
N THR A 1093 -16.36 -9.45 -9.41
CA THR A 1093 -16.11 -9.80 -10.81
C THR A 1093 -14.70 -10.31 -10.89
N CYS A 1094 -14.57 -11.61 -11.10
CA CYS A 1094 -13.30 -12.32 -11.14
C CYS A 1094 -13.40 -13.48 -12.14
N ARG A 1095 -12.31 -13.74 -12.86
CA ARG A 1095 -12.18 -14.96 -13.68
C ARG A 1095 -10.91 -15.67 -13.32
N ILE A 1096 -11.04 -16.94 -12.94
CA ILE A 1096 -9.91 -17.80 -12.61
C ILE A 1096 -9.78 -18.80 -13.74
N TYR A 1097 -8.60 -18.86 -14.34
CA TYR A 1097 -8.25 -19.78 -15.39
C TYR A 1097 -7.26 -20.79 -14.82
N GLU A 1098 -7.60 -22.07 -14.82
CA GLU A 1098 -6.63 -23.13 -14.56
C GLU A 1098 -5.74 -23.28 -15.80
N ILE A 1099 -4.42 -23.25 -15.60
CA ILE A 1099 -3.44 -23.20 -16.69
C ILE A 1099 -2.36 -24.28 -16.54
N GLU A 1100 -1.84 -24.73 -17.68
CA GLU A 1100 -0.73 -25.67 -17.83
C GLU A 1100 0.25 -25.09 -18.85
N GLY A 1101 1.56 -25.21 -18.62
CA GLY A 1101 2.54 -24.60 -19.51
C GLY A 1101 3.98 -24.64 -19.02
N ASP A 1102 4.77 -23.69 -19.51
CA ASP A 1102 6.20 -23.56 -19.20
C ASP A 1102 6.58 -22.15 -18.75
N LEU A 1103 7.55 -22.09 -17.84
CA LEU A 1103 8.17 -20.88 -17.33
C LEU A 1103 9.68 -20.89 -17.60
N TYR A 1104 10.16 -19.78 -18.14
CA TYR A 1104 11.58 -19.47 -18.27
C TYR A 1104 11.89 -18.13 -17.60
N ILE A 1105 12.91 -18.13 -16.76
CA ILE A 1105 13.54 -16.93 -16.22
C ILE A 1105 15.03 -17.07 -16.50
N HIS A 1106 15.64 -16.05 -17.08
CA HIS A 1106 17.07 -16.08 -17.35
C HIS A 1106 17.87 -16.33 -16.06
N GLY A 1107 18.76 -17.30 -16.11
CA GLY A 1107 19.45 -17.85 -14.94
C GLY A 1107 18.93 -19.22 -14.50
N PHE A 1108 17.78 -19.67 -15.02
CA PHE A 1108 17.41 -21.09 -14.97
C PHE A 1108 18.33 -21.90 -15.91
N GLN A 1109 18.69 -23.11 -15.48
CA GLN A 1109 19.45 -24.05 -16.32
C GLN A 1109 18.60 -24.54 -17.51
N GLU A 1110 17.30 -24.77 -17.28
CA GLU A 1110 16.36 -25.29 -18.27
C GLU A 1110 14.98 -24.62 -18.15
N LEU A 1111 14.15 -24.80 -19.18
CA LEU A 1111 12.74 -24.44 -19.17
C LEU A 1111 11.99 -25.29 -18.13
N LYS A 1112 11.21 -24.67 -17.24
CA LYS A 1112 10.45 -25.39 -16.21
C LYS A 1112 8.99 -25.56 -16.63
N SER A 1113 8.57 -26.80 -16.88
CA SER A 1113 7.16 -27.12 -17.14
C SER A 1113 6.35 -27.21 -15.84
N PHE A 1114 5.06 -26.90 -15.90
CA PHE A 1114 4.11 -27.03 -14.80
C PHE A 1114 2.76 -27.56 -15.28
N GLU A 1115 2.22 -28.53 -14.54
CA GLU A 1115 0.93 -29.17 -14.84
C GLU A 1115 -0.27 -28.40 -14.28
N THR A 1116 -0.06 -27.61 -13.24
CA THR A 1116 -1.12 -26.82 -12.57
C THR A 1116 -0.62 -25.42 -12.24
N GLY A 1117 -1.43 -24.44 -12.57
CA GLY A 1117 -1.23 -23.03 -12.27
C GLY A 1117 -2.52 -22.25 -12.48
N TYR A 1118 -2.48 -20.95 -12.20
CA TYR A 1118 -3.64 -20.08 -12.36
C TYR A 1118 -3.31 -18.77 -13.08
N MET A 1119 -4.18 -18.35 -13.99
CA MET A 1119 -4.28 -16.96 -14.40
C MET A 1119 -5.57 -16.37 -13.80
N ILE A 1120 -5.48 -15.26 -13.07
CA ILE A 1120 -6.63 -14.68 -12.37
C ILE A 1120 -6.83 -13.25 -12.86
N GLU A 1121 -7.97 -12.96 -13.46
CA GLU A 1121 -8.36 -11.61 -13.86
C GLU A 1121 -9.33 -11.02 -12.83
N ILE A 1122 -9.00 -9.85 -12.27
CA ILE A 1122 -9.80 -9.19 -11.24
C ILE A 1122 -10.11 -7.76 -11.68
N TRP A 1123 -11.37 -7.35 -11.52
CA TRP A 1123 -11.83 -6.00 -11.83
C TRP A 1123 -12.09 -5.22 -10.54
N PHE A 1124 -11.55 -4.01 -10.47
CA PHE A 1124 -11.59 -3.17 -9.27
C PHE A 1124 -12.35 -1.86 -9.52
N PRO A 1125 -13.12 -1.37 -8.53
CA PRO A 1125 -13.56 0.02 -8.48
C PRO A 1125 -12.37 0.93 -8.11
N LYS A 1126 -12.60 2.23 -7.92
CA LYS A 1126 -11.57 3.11 -7.34
C LYS A 1126 -11.23 2.63 -5.92
N CYS A 1127 -10.04 2.09 -5.72
CA CYS A 1127 -9.57 1.58 -4.42
C CYS A 1127 -8.03 1.53 -4.34
N GLU A 1128 -7.51 1.18 -3.17
CA GLU A 1128 -6.07 1.10 -2.87
C GLU A 1128 -5.51 -0.27 -3.28
N LEU A 1129 -5.21 -0.44 -4.58
CA LEU A 1129 -4.72 -1.71 -5.16
C LEU A 1129 -3.44 -2.24 -4.50
N ASP A 1130 -2.56 -1.34 -4.08
CA ASP A 1130 -1.28 -1.65 -3.45
C ASP A 1130 -1.48 -2.44 -2.15
N GLU A 1131 -2.46 -2.08 -1.32
CA GLU A 1131 -2.79 -2.85 -0.12
C GLU A 1131 -3.27 -4.27 -0.43
N PHE A 1132 -4.00 -4.45 -1.54
CA PHE A 1132 -4.38 -5.80 -2.00
C PHE A 1132 -3.17 -6.60 -2.45
N PHE A 1133 -2.20 -5.96 -3.11
CA PHE A 1133 -0.97 -6.64 -3.54
C PHE A 1133 -0.16 -7.15 -2.36
N ASP A 1134 -0.15 -6.45 -1.23
CA ASP A 1134 0.52 -6.96 -0.03
C ASP A 1134 -0.18 -8.17 0.58
N VAL A 1135 -1.51 -8.22 0.53
CA VAL A 1135 -2.26 -9.43 0.93
C VAL A 1135 -2.00 -10.57 -0.05
N PHE A 1136 -1.91 -10.31 -1.36
CA PHE A 1136 -1.54 -11.32 -2.35
C PHE A 1136 -0.13 -11.85 -2.12
N ASP A 1137 0.85 -10.98 -1.88
CA ASP A 1137 2.23 -11.37 -1.62
C ASP A 1137 2.32 -12.25 -0.36
N LEU A 1138 1.63 -11.88 0.73
CA LEU A 1138 1.53 -12.70 1.95
C LEU A 1138 0.84 -14.04 1.72
N LEU A 1139 -0.23 -14.05 0.92
CA LEU A 1139 -0.95 -15.28 0.56
C LEU A 1139 -0.04 -16.22 -0.24
N PHE A 1140 0.65 -15.71 -1.25
CA PHE A 1140 1.53 -16.50 -2.11
C PHE A 1140 2.78 -16.97 -1.36
N GLU A 1141 3.27 -16.20 -0.39
CA GLU A 1141 4.28 -16.65 0.59
C GLU A 1141 3.77 -17.84 1.40
N PHE A 1142 2.57 -17.72 1.97
CA PHE A 1142 1.99 -18.80 2.76
C PHE A 1142 1.73 -20.07 1.95
N LEU A 1143 1.33 -19.92 0.68
CA LEU A 1143 1.08 -21.02 -0.25
C LEU A 1143 2.35 -21.56 -0.95
N GLU A 1144 3.54 -21.04 -0.62
CA GLU A 1144 4.83 -21.43 -1.21
C GLU A 1144 4.90 -21.24 -2.74
N ILE A 1145 4.17 -20.26 -3.28
CA ILE A 1145 4.19 -19.90 -4.70
C ILE A 1145 5.40 -18.99 -4.95
N LYS A 1146 6.50 -19.58 -5.43
CA LYS A 1146 7.81 -18.92 -5.54
C LYS A 1146 7.88 -17.83 -6.61
N HIS A 1147 7.33 -18.11 -7.79
CA HIS A 1147 7.34 -17.20 -8.93
C HIS A 1147 5.89 -16.87 -9.27
N TYR A 1148 5.54 -15.59 -9.22
CA TYR A 1148 4.24 -15.10 -9.65
C TYR A 1148 4.40 -13.73 -10.31
N LEU A 1149 3.43 -13.38 -11.14
CA LEU A 1149 3.44 -12.15 -11.91
C LEU A 1149 2.13 -11.41 -11.69
N ILE A 1150 2.21 -10.13 -11.35
CA ILE A 1150 1.08 -9.20 -11.31
C ILE A 1150 1.17 -8.29 -12.53
N LEU A 1151 0.28 -8.47 -13.49
CA LEU A 1151 0.11 -7.58 -14.63
C LEU A 1151 -0.93 -6.53 -14.31
N THR A 1152 -0.57 -5.28 -14.55
CA THR A 1152 -1.37 -4.08 -14.35
C THR A 1152 -1.41 -3.29 -15.66
N ASP A 1153 -2.48 -2.52 -15.86
CA ASP A 1153 -2.55 -1.52 -16.92
C ASP A 1153 -2.36 -2.06 -18.34
N LEU A 1154 -2.79 -3.30 -18.61
CA LEU A 1154 -2.70 -3.91 -19.94
C LEU A 1154 -3.58 -3.18 -20.97
N VAL A 1155 -2.95 -2.49 -21.92
CA VAL A 1155 -3.59 -1.82 -23.06
C VAL A 1155 -3.61 -2.69 -24.32
N ASN A 1156 -4.48 -2.38 -25.27
CA ASN A 1156 -4.59 -3.08 -26.55
C ASN A 1156 -3.44 -2.69 -27.47
N GLY A 1157 -2.77 -3.67 -28.09
CA GLY A 1157 -1.64 -3.44 -28.98
C GLY A 1157 -1.98 -3.20 -30.45
N GLU A 1158 -3.12 -2.56 -30.75
CA GLU A 1158 -3.50 -2.21 -32.12
C GLU A 1158 -2.45 -1.32 -32.81
N THR A 1159 -1.85 -0.36 -32.09
CA THR A 1159 -0.77 0.47 -32.63
C THR A 1159 0.44 -0.37 -33.02
N LEU A 1160 0.84 -1.32 -32.16
CA LEU A 1160 1.94 -2.23 -32.47
C LEU A 1160 1.64 -3.10 -33.69
N LEU A 1161 0.42 -3.64 -33.79
CA LEU A 1161 0.00 -4.40 -34.99
C LEU A 1161 0.07 -3.54 -36.25
N LYS A 1162 -0.39 -2.28 -36.18
CA LYS A 1162 -0.37 -1.35 -37.32
C LYS A 1162 1.06 -1.07 -37.78
N ASN A 1163 2.01 -0.95 -36.84
CA ASN A 1163 3.41 -0.73 -37.16
C ASN A 1163 4.11 -1.97 -37.74
N ILE A 1164 3.64 -3.18 -37.43
CA ILE A 1164 4.18 -4.44 -37.95
C ILE A 1164 3.58 -4.79 -39.33
N PHE A 1165 2.28 -4.63 -39.50
CA PHE A 1165 1.55 -5.10 -40.68
C PHE A 1165 1.02 -3.98 -41.60
N GLY A 1166 1.15 -2.71 -41.23
CA GLY A 1166 0.59 -1.59 -41.97
C GLY A 1166 -0.91 -1.40 -41.73
N ASP A 1167 -1.70 -1.26 -42.80
CA ASP A 1167 -3.15 -1.11 -42.69
C ASP A 1167 -3.79 -2.36 -42.05
N LEU A 1168 -4.54 -2.15 -40.98
CA LEU A 1168 -5.19 -3.20 -40.22
C LEU A 1168 -6.53 -3.67 -40.82
N LYS A 1169 -6.92 -3.21 -42.01
CA LYS A 1169 -8.13 -3.68 -42.71
C LYS A 1169 -8.20 -5.20 -42.85
N PHE A 1170 -7.06 -5.87 -43.05
CA PHE A 1170 -7.00 -7.34 -43.15
C PHE A 1170 -7.58 -8.04 -41.92
N LEU A 1171 -7.61 -7.39 -40.74
CA LEU A 1171 -8.19 -7.97 -39.53
C LEU A 1171 -9.71 -8.17 -39.61
N LYS A 1172 -10.38 -7.59 -40.62
CA LYS A 1172 -11.80 -7.84 -40.88
C LYS A 1172 -12.04 -9.26 -41.42
N ASP A 1173 -11.15 -9.71 -42.31
CA ASP A 1173 -11.24 -11.01 -42.99
C ASP A 1173 -10.36 -12.08 -42.31
N TYR A 1174 -9.46 -11.64 -41.40
CA TYR A 1174 -8.61 -12.51 -40.60
C TYR A 1174 -9.41 -13.41 -39.64
N ASN A 1175 -9.25 -14.73 -39.80
CA ASN A 1175 -9.78 -15.71 -38.87
C ASN A 1175 -8.68 -16.72 -38.44
N PRO A 1176 -8.23 -16.69 -37.17
CA PRO A 1176 -7.18 -17.58 -36.69
C PRO A 1176 -7.56 -19.07 -36.76
N LEU A 1177 -8.84 -19.42 -36.88
CA LEU A 1177 -9.30 -20.81 -37.03
C LEU A 1177 -8.89 -21.45 -38.37
N PHE A 1178 -8.69 -20.64 -39.43
CA PHE A 1178 -8.26 -21.15 -40.75
C PHE A 1178 -6.74 -21.12 -40.95
N ASN A 1179 -6.00 -20.60 -39.98
CA ASN A 1179 -4.56 -20.36 -40.10
C ASN A 1179 -3.69 -21.51 -39.55
N LEU A 1180 -4.29 -22.69 -39.38
CA LEU A 1180 -3.62 -23.94 -39.02
C LEU A 1180 -3.82 -24.96 -40.14
N LYS A 1181 -2.90 -25.93 -40.26
CA LYS A 1181 -2.98 -26.95 -41.31
C LYS A 1181 -3.78 -28.15 -40.81
N TRP A 1182 -4.86 -28.51 -41.52
CA TRP A 1182 -5.59 -29.74 -41.21
C TRP A 1182 -4.92 -30.94 -41.89
N ASN A 1183 -4.47 -31.92 -41.10
CA ASN A 1183 -4.00 -33.20 -41.62
C ASN A 1183 -5.22 -34.10 -41.87
N LYS A 1184 -5.56 -34.33 -43.14
CA LYS A 1184 -6.71 -35.16 -43.54
C LYS A 1184 -6.57 -36.63 -43.13
N LYS A 1185 -5.34 -37.16 -43.06
CA LYS A 1185 -5.07 -38.57 -42.73
C LYS A 1185 -5.27 -38.82 -41.24
N ASP A 1186 -4.62 -38.00 -40.42
CA ASP A 1186 -4.59 -38.19 -38.97
C ASP A 1186 -5.74 -37.45 -38.25
N LYS A 1187 -6.51 -36.64 -38.99
CA LYS A 1187 -7.61 -35.80 -38.49
C LYS A 1187 -7.19 -34.90 -37.32
N ILE A 1188 -6.01 -34.31 -37.43
CA ILE A 1188 -5.45 -33.38 -36.43
C ILE A 1188 -5.02 -32.06 -37.07
N TRP A 1189 -4.98 -31.01 -36.25
CA TRP A 1189 -4.38 -29.72 -36.63
C TRP A 1189 -2.86 -29.76 -36.49
N MET A 1190 -2.16 -29.10 -37.41
CA MET A 1190 -0.71 -28.95 -37.45
C MET A 1190 -0.32 -27.48 -37.58
N ASN A 1191 0.85 -27.13 -37.03
CA ASN A 1191 1.42 -25.80 -37.17
C ASN A 1191 2.10 -25.61 -38.53
N HIS A 1192 2.19 -24.35 -38.97
CA HIS A 1192 3.11 -23.96 -40.03
C HIS A 1192 4.56 -24.04 -39.54
N LYS A 1193 5.49 -24.42 -40.43
CA LYS A 1193 6.93 -24.29 -40.16
C LYS A 1193 7.29 -22.81 -40.13
N LEU A 1194 8.09 -22.40 -39.14
CA LEU A 1194 8.61 -21.03 -39.02
C LEU A 1194 10.04 -20.90 -39.56
N PHE A 1195 10.69 -22.03 -39.85
CA PHE A 1195 12.07 -22.07 -40.33
C PHE A 1195 12.21 -23.06 -41.50
N THR A 1196 13.08 -22.72 -42.44
CA THR A 1196 13.56 -23.64 -43.49
C THR A 1196 14.53 -24.67 -42.89
N LYS A 1197 15.03 -25.60 -43.71
CA LYS A 1197 16.10 -26.52 -43.27
C LYS A 1197 17.38 -25.78 -42.91
N ASP A 1198 17.63 -24.65 -43.57
CA ASP A 1198 18.79 -23.77 -43.35
C ASP A 1198 18.54 -22.71 -42.27
N PHE A 1199 17.45 -22.86 -41.51
CA PHE A 1199 17.06 -21.98 -40.40
C PHE A 1199 16.70 -20.53 -40.80
N GLU A 1200 16.31 -20.31 -42.06
CA GLU A 1200 15.79 -19.03 -42.53
C GLU A 1200 14.31 -18.84 -42.10
N PRO A 1201 13.89 -17.63 -41.69
CA PRO A 1201 12.55 -17.41 -41.19
C PRO A 1201 11.49 -17.49 -42.30
N ILE A 1202 10.41 -18.23 -42.02
CA ILE A 1202 9.22 -18.35 -42.87
C ILE A 1202 8.09 -17.60 -42.16
N TYR A 1203 7.50 -16.61 -42.84
CA TYR A 1203 6.35 -15.86 -42.35
C TYR A 1203 5.06 -16.42 -42.96
N PRO A 1204 4.22 -17.18 -42.21
CA PRO A 1204 2.98 -17.68 -42.75
C PRO A 1204 2.04 -16.53 -43.10
N ASN A 1205 1.27 -16.68 -44.18
CA ASN A 1205 0.25 -15.70 -44.54
C ASN A 1205 -0.81 -15.60 -43.42
N LEU A 1206 -1.23 -14.37 -43.12
CA LEU A 1206 -2.31 -14.12 -42.15
C LEU A 1206 -3.70 -14.40 -42.73
N ILE A 1207 -3.83 -14.32 -44.05
CA ILE A 1207 -5.02 -14.71 -44.81
C ILE A 1207 -4.59 -15.85 -45.72
N PRO A 1208 -5.17 -17.06 -45.59
CA PRO A 1208 -4.89 -18.17 -46.49
C PRO A 1208 -5.14 -17.73 -47.94
N LYS A 1209 -4.24 -18.12 -48.86
CA LYS A 1209 -4.56 -18.07 -50.30
C LYS A 1209 -5.33 -19.36 -50.61
N ASP A 1210 -6.47 -19.23 -51.27
CA ASP A 1210 -7.34 -20.35 -51.65
C ASP A 1210 -6.59 -21.51 -52.33
#